data_AF-A0A3M1LTL6-F1
#
_entry.id   AF-A0A3M1LTL6-F1
#
_cell.length_a   1.000
_cell.length_b   1.000
_cell.length_c   1.000
_cell.angle_alpha   90.00
_cell.angle_beta   90.00
_cell.angle_gamma   90.00
#
_symmetry.space_group_name_H-M   'P 1'
#
loop_
_entity.id
_entity.type
_entity.pdbx_description
1 polymer ?
#
loop_
_entity_poly.entity_id
_entity_poly.type
_entity_poly.pdbx_seq_one_letter_code
_entity_poly.pdbx_strand_id
1 'polypeptide(L)'
;MARRLTESESVSLLDELARIEQDQATSSLERCRLLDELLRTSYLLATDDELQTFASVASRQVYVHQALTVPPRLAAELEKLLSWLHRTLRQRIEYPHAQLRPAFALIDRWLRWQHRAESADQAEFPLPDTSITDEQATTLRIIARERSITHLDSGIEIPVISGTVETSNQSIALQLHRRWRSLASAIRQGTVLGVIAPRWISPDTAVCTDTSLVILEPDLLLDVTTVAECFTGSTNTHLRVLLQLLTTDAPSAATVVGTVVNACFDELLADPEVEPSRAIERALRTRYVDVLAAVQHGLLSLEQVEHDVGIHLDVLRRVIPHLRGQATTEPMFIAPRYGVQGRIDVLLEDRERPAYKTIIELKSGAPPTQPQRMASQSGAHITVGMRPNHLMQIAGYNLLLDAAFPGCQETSQILYSRSAEEPLRNAPNLHDFKADFLAMRNKIVAMYYDLAHRRFRALDMLGTLDVSEASPLDRQKLQQWQQAFGSLDDQEQLYLRALIAFAFREWITTMVGSPMRNGGYSSLWRSAIEEKSEELRSLTFLRFDTTASNWERGYLTFCFTDRTPHVHPFRSGDVAVLYRHDALVRGGDTITGQVFKCTVRSLGRDHIVLSLRNKLFDRTLFASEGFWALDPDVLSIGIESMVRACGQFALAPRERRQLLLGNVAPRRQPLAVPRPARLTDLQYELLCRCLAAQDYFLLEGPPGTGKTSTMLRSMVDYLLSDPREVILCTALTNRAVDEICSALEHLWNDGLLLRLGSLDATEHDAISFARSAQTQDFADLASQLQRARVIVAT
;
A
#
# COMPACT_ATOMS: atom_id res chain seq x y z
N MET A 1 17.89 19.88 13.60
CA MET A 1 16.72 20.64 13.09
C MET A 1 17.23 21.85 12.35
N ALA A 2 16.61 22.20 11.22
CA ALA A 2 16.94 23.41 10.51
C ALA A 2 16.77 24.56 11.51
N ARG A 3 17.78 25.42 11.61
CA ARG A 3 17.76 26.56 12.51
C ARG A 3 17.64 27.85 11.72
N ARG A 4 17.16 28.89 12.38
CA ARG A 4 17.25 30.24 11.86
C ARG A 4 18.72 30.69 11.85
N LEU A 5 19.05 31.57 10.91
CA LEU A 5 20.36 32.22 10.88
C LEU A 5 20.56 33.07 12.16
N THR A 6 21.78 33.06 12.68
CA THR A 6 22.20 33.97 13.76
C THR A 6 22.24 35.41 13.27
N GLU A 7 22.30 36.36 14.20
CA GLU A 7 22.41 37.78 13.87
C GLU A 7 23.68 38.09 13.04
N SER A 8 24.83 37.51 13.41
CA SER A 8 26.07 37.70 12.67
C SER A 8 26.03 37.12 11.26
N GLU A 9 25.43 35.93 11.08
CA GLU A 9 25.26 35.30 9.77
C GLU A 9 24.33 36.11 8.86
N SER A 10 23.21 36.59 9.42
CA SER A 10 22.22 37.38 8.68
C SER A 10 22.78 38.72 8.23
N VAL A 11 23.48 39.43 9.11
CA VAL A 11 24.15 40.71 8.79
C VAL A 11 25.21 40.51 7.71
N SER A 12 26.03 39.46 7.82
CA SER A 12 27.05 39.15 6.82
C SER A 12 26.46 38.92 5.42
N LEU A 13 25.39 38.13 5.32
CA LEU A 13 24.74 37.83 4.03
C LEU A 13 24.00 39.05 3.46
N LEU A 14 23.41 39.91 4.29
CA LEU A 14 22.77 41.16 3.85
C LEU A 14 23.78 42.17 3.33
N ASP A 15 24.94 42.31 3.99
CA ASP A 15 26.03 43.17 3.51
C ASP A 15 26.60 42.68 2.17
N GLU A 16 26.72 41.37 1.99
CA GLU A 16 27.15 40.76 0.74
C GLU A 16 26.14 41.01 -0.39
N LEU A 17 24.84 40.85 -0.11
CA LEU A 17 23.77 41.14 -1.06
C LEU A 17 23.81 42.60 -1.54
N ALA A 18 24.01 43.55 -0.61
CA ALA A 18 24.10 44.97 -0.92
C ALA A 18 25.33 45.31 -1.80
N ARG A 19 26.47 44.64 -1.57
CA ARG A 19 27.67 44.80 -2.41
C ARG A 19 27.42 44.30 -3.83
N ILE A 20 26.77 43.15 -3.99
CA ILE A 20 26.44 42.58 -5.30
C ILE A 20 25.48 43.51 -6.07
N GLU A 21 24.52 44.14 -5.37
CA GLU A 21 23.56 45.05 -6.00
C GLU A 21 24.20 46.37 -6.47
N GLN A 22 25.13 46.91 -5.68
CA GLN A 22 25.81 48.20 -5.93
C GLN A 22 26.93 48.10 -6.98
N ASP A 23 27.55 46.94 -7.15
CA ASP A 23 28.61 46.73 -8.14
C ASP A 23 28.05 46.65 -9.56
N GLN A 24 27.84 47.82 -10.16
CA GLN A 24 27.33 47.96 -11.53
C GLN A 24 28.34 47.55 -12.62
N ALA A 25 29.62 47.36 -12.28
CA ALA A 25 30.66 46.94 -13.23
C ALA A 25 30.64 45.43 -13.51
N THR A 26 30.14 44.63 -12.57
CA THR A 26 30.01 43.17 -12.72
C THR A 26 28.94 42.77 -13.74
N SER A 27 29.20 41.73 -14.55
CA SER A 27 28.24 41.28 -15.57
C SER A 27 26.92 40.78 -14.93
N SER A 28 25.80 40.88 -15.66
CA SER A 28 24.50 40.39 -15.17
C SER A 28 24.52 38.89 -14.86
N LEU A 29 25.26 38.10 -15.65
CA LEU A 29 25.43 36.67 -15.45
C LEU A 29 26.21 36.36 -14.18
N GLU A 30 27.28 37.13 -13.91
CA GLU A 30 28.08 36.96 -12.69
C GLU A 30 27.29 37.38 -11.44
N ARG A 31 26.48 38.44 -11.51
CA ARG A 31 25.56 38.77 -10.41
C ARG A 31 24.55 37.66 -10.14
N CYS A 32 23.99 37.03 -11.18
CA CYS A 32 23.09 35.89 -10.99
C CYS A 32 23.80 34.70 -10.31
N ARG A 33 25.09 34.48 -10.62
CA ARG A 33 25.90 33.45 -9.98
C ARG A 33 26.11 33.76 -8.49
N LEU A 34 26.47 34.99 -8.16
CA LEU A 34 26.66 35.43 -6.78
C LEU A 34 25.35 35.38 -5.97
N LEU A 35 24.21 35.69 -6.58
CA LEU A 35 22.89 35.54 -5.94
C LEU A 35 22.52 34.08 -5.66
N ASP A 36 22.82 33.15 -6.58
CA ASP A 36 22.65 31.71 -6.35
C ASP A 36 23.54 31.22 -5.21
N GLU A 37 24.81 31.64 -5.19
CA GLU A 37 25.76 31.28 -4.13
C GLU A 37 25.34 31.80 -2.76
N LEU A 38 24.91 33.06 -2.67
CA LEU A 38 24.44 33.68 -1.44
C LEU A 38 23.19 32.96 -0.89
N LEU A 39 22.24 32.64 -1.78
CA LEU A 39 21.05 31.89 -1.42
C LEU A 39 21.39 30.46 -0.96
N ARG A 40 22.33 29.77 -1.62
CA ARG A 40 22.86 28.46 -1.20
C ARG A 40 23.50 28.49 0.17
N THR A 41 24.34 29.47 0.44
CA THR A 41 25.03 29.64 1.73
C THR A 41 24.03 29.84 2.86
N SER A 42 22.96 30.62 2.63
CA SER A 42 21.90 30.78 3.64
C SER A 42 21.22 29.47 4.03
N TYR A 43 20.97 28.56 3.07
CA TYR A 43 20.39 27.24 3.36
C TYR A 43 21.40 26.28 4.01
N LEU A 44 22.68 26.37 3.65
CA LEU A 44 23.75 25.60 4.29
C LEU A 44 23.83 25.92 5.79
N LEU A 45 23.93 27.20 6.12
CA LEU A 45 23.97 27.68 7.51
C LEU A 45 22.70 27.32 8.29
N ALA A 46 21.54 27.30 7.64
CA ALA A 46 20.30 26.86 8.27
C ALA A 46 20.25 25.36 8.58
N THR A 47 21.20 24.54 8.11
CA THR A 47 21.21 23.08 8.27
C THR A 47 22.57 22.53 8.72
N ASP A 48 23.44 23.37 9.28
CA ASP A 48 24.80 23.02 9.68
C ASP A 48 24.85 21.98 10.82
N ASP A 49 23.87 21.99 11.71
CA ASP A 49 23.71 21.04 12.81
C ASP A 49 22.81 19.82 12.50
N GLU A 50 22.49 19.56 11.22
CA GLU A 50 21.63 18.43 10.82
C GLU A 50 22.40 17.13 10.55
N LEU A 51 21.95 16.03 11.17
CA LEU A 51 22.42 14.67 10.86
C LEU A 51 21.89 14.15 9.51
N GLN A 52 20.89 14.82 8.94
CA GLN A 52 20.26 14.48 7.66
C GLN A 52 21.12 14.95 6.49
N THR A 53 21.47 14.05 5.56
CA THR A 53 22.20 14.41 4.34
C THR A 53 21.25 14.85 3.22
N PHE A 54 21.61 15.94 2.53
CA PHE A 54 20.83 16.50 1.42
C PHE A 54 21.56 16.26 0.10
N ALA A 55 20.88 15.61 -0.86
CA ALA A 55 21.48 15.30 -2.15
C ALA A 55 21.70 16.52 -3.07
N SER A 56 21.04 17.64 -2.77
CA SER A 56 21.14 18.90 -3.51
C SER A 56 20.72 20.10 -2.67
N VAL A 57 21.06 21.31 -3.12
CA VAL A 57 20.58 22.56 -2.51
C VAL A 57 19.06 22.68 -2.62
N ALA A 58 18.44 22.29 -3.74
CA ALA A 58 16.99 22.33 -3.90
C ALA A 58 16.27 21.43 -2.87
N SER A 59 16.78 20.21 -2.63
CA SER A 59 16.25 19.34 -1.57
C SER A 59 16.46 19.91 -0.16
N ARG A 60 17.55 20.65 0.05
CA ARG A 60 17.83 21.33 1.33
C ARG A 60 16.89 22.53 1.52
N GLN A 61 16.63 23.30 0.47
CA GLN A 61 15.70 24.43 0.48
C GLN A 61 14.29 23.98 0.87
N VAL A 62 13.75 22.95 0.22
CA VAL A 62 12.42 22.40 0.54
C VAL A 62 12.36 21.95 2.00
N TYR A 63 13.40 21.25 2.47
CA TYR A 63 13.50 20.85 3.87
C TYR A 63 13.50 22.04 4.83
N VAL A 64 14.31 23.07 4.57
CA VAL A 64 14.36 24.29 5.40
C VAL A 64 13.02 25.02 5.39
N HIS A 65 12.35 25.08 4.23
CA HIS A 65 11.03 25.72 4.11
C HIS A 65 9.98 25.04 4.97
N GLN A 66 9.94 23.72 4.92
CA GLN A 66 9.06 22.91 5.75
C GLN A 66 9.43 23.02 7.23
N ALA A 67 10.71 22.80 7.57
CA ALA A 67 11.19 22.75 8.94
C ALA A 67 11.06 24.09 9.69
N LEU A 68 11.26 25.22 9.01
CA LEU A 68 11.14 26.55 9.58
C LEU A 68 9.75 27.19 9.38
N THR A 69 8.79 26.48 8.79
CA THR A 69 7.44 26.99 8.50
C THR A 69 7.45 28.29 7.67
N VAL A 70 8.23 28.30 6.59
CA VAL A 70 8.32 29.46 5.69
C VAL A 70 6.94 29.76 5.09
N PRO A 71 6.49 31.03 5.07
CA PRO A 71 5.20 31.40 4.48
C PRO A 71 5.05 30.85 3.05
N PRO A 72 3.93 30.19 2.68
CA PRO A 72 3.80 29.52 1.38
C PRO A 72 4.06 30.41 0.17
N ARG A 73 3.68 31.69 0.26
CA ARG A 73 3.97 32.69 -0.78
C ARG A 73 5.47 32.93 -0.93
N LEU A 74 6.17 33.17 0.17
CA LEU A 74 7.63 33.38 0.16
C LEU A 74 8.38 32.11 -0.30
N ALA A 75 7.93 30.93 0.13
CA ALA A 75 8.49 29.65 -0.30
C ALA A 75 8.39 29.48 -1.83
N ALA A 76 7.19 29.69 -2.39
CA ALA A 76 6.95 29.60 -3.83
C ALA A 76 7.75 30.65 -4.63
N GLU A 77 7.86 31.87 -4.12
CA GLU A 77 8.69 32.92 -4.74
C GLU A 77 10.16 32.51 -4.77
N LEU A 78 10.70 31.96 -3.68
CA LEU A 78 12.09 31.50 -3.59
C LEU A 78 12.38 30.29 -4.50
N GLU A 79 11.42 29.38 -4.66
CA GLU A 79 11.54 28.26 -5.61
C GLU A 79 11.55 28.74 -7.07
N LYS A 80 10.68 29.70 -7.41
CA LYS A 80 10.67 30.36 -8.72
C LYS A 80 11.98 31.08 -9.00
N LEU A 81 12.51 31.80 -8.00
CA LEU A 81 13.78 32.50 -8.11
C LEU A 81 14.94 31.54 -8.39
N LEU A 82 15.05 30.44 -7.65
CA LEU A 82 16.12 29.45 -7.84
C LEU A 82 16.03 28.81 -9.23
N SER A 83 14.82 28.47 -9.67
CA SER A 83 14.56 27.93 -11.01
C SER A 83 14.95 28.92 -12.11
N TRP A 84 14.63 30.20 -11.91
CA TRP A 84 14.97 31.28 -12.82
C TRP A 84 16.49 31.54 -12.87
N LEU A 85 17.20 31.57 -11.73
CA LEU A 85 18.65 31.73 -11.66
C LEU A 85 19.37 30.59 -12.39
N HIS A 86 18.99 29.33 -12.12
CA HIS A 86 19.58 28.18 -12.79
C HIS A 86 19.36 28.18 -14.31
N ARG A 87 18.15 28.53 -14.76
CA ARG A 87 17.85 28.65 -16.19
C ARG A 87 18.70 29.74 -16.84
N THR A 88 18.80 30.90 -16.21
CA THR A 88 19.58 32.05 -16.65
C THR A 88 21.06 31.71 -16.80
N LEU A 89 21.66 31.09 -15.78
CA LEU A 89 23.07 30.68 -15.79
C LEU A 89 23.37 29.61 -16.85
N ARG A 90 22.47 28.62 -17.00
CA ARG A 90 22.61 27.55 -17.99
C ARG A 90 22.47 28.05 -19.43
N GLN A 91 21.53 28.96 -19.66
CA GLN A 91 21.23 29.51 -21.00
C GLN A 91 22.07 30.76 -21.32
N ARG A 92 22.89 31.22 -20.38
CA ARG A 92 23.72 32.44 -20.50
C ARG A 92 22.91 33.66 -20.94
N ILE A 93 21.73 33.85 -20.33
CA ILE A 93 20.84 34.97 -20.63
C ILE A 93 21.31 36.20 -19.84
N GLU A 94 21.50 37.32 -20.51
CA GLU A 94 21.82 38.60 -19.86
C GLU A 94 20.57 39.43 -19.62
N TYR A 95 20.49 40.06 -18.44
CA TYR A 95 19.38 40.93 -18.07
C TYR A 95 19.88 42.34 -17.70
N PRO A 96 19.14 43.41 -18.07
CA PRO A 96 19.37 44.74 -17.53
C PRO A 96 19.22 44.74 -16.00
N HIS A 97 20.01 45.57 -15.30
CA HIS A 97 19.98 45.66 -13.82
C HIS A 97 18.57 45.85 -13.25
N ALA A 98 17.75 46.68 -13.90
CA ALA A 98 16.36 46.92 -13.51
C ALA A 98 15.51 45.63 -13.44
N GLN A 99 15.82 44.61 -14.25
CA GLN A 99 15.11 43.32 -14.26
C GLN A 99 15.66 42.33 -13.21
N LEU A 100 16.82 42.61 -12.61
CA LEU A 100 17.37 41.82 -11.50
C LEU A 100 16.85 42.28 -10.13
N ARG A 101 16.31 43.50 -10.03
CA ARG A 101 15.81 44.09 -8.77
C ARG A 101 14.82 43.19 -8.00
N PRO A 102 13.88 42.47 -8.65
CA PRO A 102 13.00 41.53 -7.95
C PRO A 102 13.76 40.40 -7.24
N ALA A 103 14.86 39.91 -7.83
CA ALA A 103 15.68 38.86 -7.24
C ALA A 103 16.41 39.35 -5.98
N PHE A 104 16.99 40.56 -6.04
CA PHE A 104 17.62 41.20 -4.87
C PHE A 104 16.62 41.40 -3.73
N ALA A 105 15.46 41.98 -4.03
CA ALA A 105 14.43 42.24 -3.03
C ALA A 105 13.89 40.96 -2.37
N LEU A 106 13.76 39.88 -3.15
CA LEU A 106 13.29 38.60 -2.63
C LEU A 106 14.32 37.90 -1.73
N ILE A 107 15.62 37.98 -2.06
CA ILE A 107 16.68 37.44 -1.21
C ILE A 107 16.84 38.28 0.07
N ASP A 108 16.76 39.62 -0.01
CA ASP A 108 16.75 40.50 1.17
C ASP A 108 15.59 40.14 2.11
N ARG A 109 14.37 39.98 1.56
CA ARG A 109 13.19 39.54 2.31
C ARG A 109 13.39 38.18 2.97
N TRP A 110 13.99 37.22 2.27
CA TRP A 110 14.32 35.89 2.82
C TRP A 110 15.27 35.97 4.00
N LEU A 111 16.38 36.70 3.87
CA LEU A 111 17.40 36.85 4.91
C LEU A 111 16.86 37.59 6.14
N ARG A 112 16.03 38.62 5.95
CA ARG A 112 15.34 39.33 7.04
C ARG A 112 14.32 38.45 7.74
N TRP A 113 13.55 37.66 6.98
CA TRP A 113 12.58 36.73 7.54
C TRP A 113 13.25 35.65 8.39
N GLN A 114 14.37 35.08 7.91
CA GLN A 114 15.22 34.15 8.65
C GLN A 114 15.63 34.72 10.01
N HIS A 115 16.03 36.00 10.04
CA HIS A 115 16.49 36.68 11.25
C HIS A 115 15.36 37.05 12.25
N ARG A 116 14.24 37.67 11.82
CA ARG A 116 13.25 38.30 12.73
C ARG A 116 11.79 37.87 12.58
N ALA A 117 11.46 36.98 11.64
CA ALA A 117 10.07 36.61 11.35
C ALA A 117 9.16 37.81 11.04
N GLU A 118 9.70 38.86 10.41
CA GLU A 118 8.92 40.04 10.01
C GLU A 118 7.78 39.66 9.06
N SER A 119 6.68 40.44 9.09
CA SER A 119 5.47 40.21 8.29
C SER A 119 5.81 39.99 6.82
N ALA A 120 5.39 38.85 6.28
CA ALA A 120 5.53 38.51 4.88
C ALA A 120 4.49 39.23 3.98
N ASP A 121 3.62 40.08 4.52
CA ASP A 121 2.62 40.85 3.76
C ASP A 121 3.22 42.18 3.26
N GLN A 122 3.97 42.11 2.16
CA GLN A 122 4.28 43.25 1.30
C GLN A 122 4.09 42.86 -0.17
N ALA A 123 3.96 43.88 -1.02
CA ALA A 123 3.60 43.77 -2.44
C ALA A 123 4.45 42.75 -3.22
N GLU A 124 3.79 42.08 -4.16
CA GLU A 124 4.36 41.08 -5.06
C GLU A 124 5.58 41.63 -5.81
N PHE A 125 6.68 40.85 -5.86
CA PHE A 125 7.82 41.18 -6.71
C PHE A 125 7.69 40.38 -8.01
N PRO A 126 7.18 40.99 -9.10
CA PRO A 126 6.94 40.25 -10.33
C PRO A 126 8.27 39.85 -10.98
N LEU A 127 8.70 38.62 -10.72
CA LEU A 127 9.54 37.89 -11.67
C LEU A 127 8.76 37.74 -12.98
N PRO A 128 9.40 37.74 -14.16
CA PRO A 128 8.70 37.70 -15.45
C PRO A 128 7.63 36.59 -15.52
N ASP A 129 6.38 37.05 -15.55
CA ASP A 129 5.05 36.42 -15.64
C ASP A 129 4.90 34.91 -15.39
N THR A 130 4.26 34.58 -14.25
CA THR A 130 3.53 33.32 -14.04
C THR A 130 2.26 33.62 -13.26
N SER A 131 1.31 34.33 -13.87
CA SER A 131 0.00 34.59 -13.26
C SER A 131 -0.95 33.40 -13.42
N ILE A 132 -1.61 33.03 -12.32
CA ILE A 132 -2.93 32.36 -12.31
C ILE A 132 -3.73 33.04 -11.19
N THR A 133 -4.91 33.55 -11.52
CA THR A 133 -5.94 33.96 -10.55
C THR A 133 -7.27 33.24 -10.80
N ASP A 134 -7.88 32.92 -9.65
CA ASP A 134 -9.29 32.75 -9.26
C ASP A 134 -10.18 31.55 -9.63
N GLU A 135 -10.58 30.89 -8.53
CA GLU A 135 -11.85 30.26 -8.16
C GLU A 135 -12.60 29.45 -9.22
N GLN A 136 -12.02 28.29 -9.53
CA GLN A 136 -12.75 27.12 -10.04
C GLN A 136 -12.26 25.87 -9.30
N ALA A 137 -13.08 24.81 -9.25
CA ALA A 137 -12.81 23.64 -8.40
C ALA A 137 -11.39 23.10 -8.62
N THR A 138 -10.61 22.99 -7.54
CA THR A 138 -9.23 22.48 -7.54
C THR A 138 -9.18 20.96 -7.72
N THR A 139 -10.33 20.29 -7.69
CA THR A 139 -10.48 18.86 -7.94
C THR A 139 -11.79 18.58 -8.66
N LEU A 140 -11.74 17.68 -9.63
CA LEU A 140 -12.86 17.26 -10.45
C LEU A 140 -12.95 15.74 -10.49
N ARG A 141 -14.18 15.23 -10.50
CA ARG A 141 -14.49 13.85 -10.87
C ARG A 141 -15.37 13.87 -12.11
N ILE A 142 -14.87 13.34 -13.21
CA ILE A 142 -15.48 13.44 -14.54
C ILE A 142 -15.87 12.05 -15.02
N ILE A 143 -17.14 11.87 -15.37
CA ILE A 143 -17.62 10.67 -16.06
C ILE A 143 -17.47 10.91 -17.56
N ALA A 144 -16.55 10.18 -18.20
CA ALA A 144 -16.25 10.31 -19.61
C ALA A 144 -17.44 9.83 -20.47
N ARG A 145 -17.79 10.61 -21.50
CA ARG A 145 -18.84 10.27 -22.47
C ARG A 145 -18.25 10.00 -23.84
N GLU A 146 -17.39 10.90 -24.30
CA GLU A 146 -16.81 10.86 -25.63
C GLU A 146 -15.35 11.29 -25.59
N ARG A 147 -14.57 10.78 -26.56
CA ARG A 147 -13.19 11.16 -26.78
C ARG A 147 -13.06 11.77 -28.17
N SER A 148 -12.52 12.98 -28.24
CA SER A 148 -12.15 13.66 -29.48
C SER A 148 -10.68 14.07 -29.45
N ILE A 149 -10.19 14.68 -30.53
CA ILE A 149 -8.82 15.19 -30.64
C ILE A 149 -8.92 16.65 -31.08
N THR A 150 -8.13 17.51 -30.45
CA THR A 150 -7.85 18.86 -30.92
C THR A 150 -6.37 18.99 -31.29
N HIS A 151 -6.04 19.99 -32.10
CA HIS A 151 -4.67 20.22 -32.55
C HIS A 151 -4.16 21.55 -31.98
N LEU A 152 -2.92 21.55 -31.49
CA LEU A 152 -2.20 22.80 -31.29
C LEU A 152 -1.76 23.38 -32.64
N ASP A 153 -1.47 24.68 -32.66
CA ASP A 153 -0.85 25.35 -33.81
C ASP A 153 0.48 24.68 -34.24
N SER A 154 1.14 23.98 -33.31
CA SER A 154 2.34 23.18 -33.56
C SER A 154 2.07 21.83 -34.26
N GLY A 155 0.81 21.50 -34.58
CA GLY A 155 0.39 20.22 -35.18
C GLY A 155 0.28 19.06 -34.20
N ILE A 156 0.52 19.29 -32.90
CA ILE A 156 0.46 18.26 -31.88
C ILE A 156 -0.99 17.90 -31.56
N GLU A 157 -1.34 16.62 -31.69
CA GLU A 157 -2.63 16.06 -31.26
C GLU A 157 -2.78 16.08 -29.73
N ILE A 158 -3.90 16.62 -29.27
CA ILE A 158 -4.30 16.62 -27.86
C ILE A 158 -5.63 15.87 -27.73
N PRO A 159 -5.65 14.77 -26.98
CA PRO A 159 -6.90 14.11 -26.63
C PRO A 159 -7.78 15.02 -25.76
N VAL A 160 -9.06 15.11 -26.13
CA VAL A 160 -10.09 15.82 -25.37
C VAL A 160 -11.11 14.80 -24.89
N ILE A 161 -11.38 14.80 -23.58
CA ILE A 161 -12.39 13.95 -22.96
C ILE A 161 -13.60 14.83 -22.64
N SER A 162 -14.68 14.61 -23.37
CA SER A 162 -15.97 15.24 -23.10
C SER A 162 -16.75 14.37 -22.12
N GLY A 163 -17.26 14.96 -21.05
CA GLY A 163 -17.92 14.24 -19.98
C GLY A 163 -18.81 15.12 -19.13
N THR A 164 -19.20 14.59 -17.97
CA THR A 164 -19.95 15.34 -16.95
C THR A 164 -19.26 15.25 -15.62
N VAL A 165 -19.24 16.37 -14.88
CA VAL A 165 -18.79 16.39 -13.49
C VAL A 165 -19.78 15.60 -12.64
N GLU A 166 -19.28 14.62 -11.90
CA GLU A 166 -20.09 13.62 -11.18
C GLU A 166 -21.05 14.25 -10.16
N THR A 167 -20.63 15.29 -9.45
CA THR A 167 -21.40 15.92 -8.38
C THR A 167 -22.43 16.93 -8.87
N SER A 168 -22.16 17.63 -9.97
CA SER A 168 -23.01 18.73 -10.47
C SER A 168 -23.74 18.40 -11.76
N ASN A 169 -23.41 17.28 -12.43
CA ASN A 169 -23.83 16.95 -13.79
C ASN A 169 -23.48 18.01 -14.86
N GLN A 170 -22.62 18.96 -14.53
CA GLN A 170 -22.16 19.98 -15.48
C GLN A 170 -21.34 19.32 -16.59
N SER A 171 -21.60 19.68 -17.85
CA SER A 171 -20.80 19.22 -18.98
C SER A 171 -19.42 19.88 -18.96
N ILE A 172 -18.38 19.09 -19.26
CA ILE A 172 -17.00 19.54 -19.25
C ILE A 172 -16.19 18.88 -20.36
N ALA A 173 -15.25 19.62 -20.94
CA ALA A 173 -14.20 19.12 -21.81
C ALA A 173 -12.84 19.17 -21.09
N LEU A 174 -12.17 18.03 -20.95
CA LEU A 174 -10.85 17.92 -20.36
C LEU A 174 -9.79 17.66 -21.44
N GLN A 175 -8.84 18.57 -21.60
CA GLN A 175 -7.70 18.37 -22.49
C GLN A 175 -6.54 17.68 -21.76
N LEU A 176 -6.13 16.51 -22.24
CA LEU A 176 -5.02 15.75 -21.68
C LEU A 176 -3.70 16.16 -22.34
N HIS A 177 -2.91 17.01 -21.69
CA HIS A 177 -1.58 17.39 -22.19
C HIS A 177 -0.44 16.59 -21.55
N ARG A 178 0.74 16.71 -22.15
CA ARG A 178 2.02 16.23 -21.61
C ARG A 178 1.96 14.74 -21.23
N ARG A 179 2.35 14.37 -20.00
CA ARG A 179 2.42 12.98 -19.53
C ARG A 179 1.07 12.24 -19.59
N TRP A 180 -0.03 12.99 -19.49
CA TRP A 180 -1.38 12.42 -19.44
C TRP A 180 -1.96 12.09 -20.82
N ARG A 181 -1.33 12.50 -21.93
CA ARG A 181 -1.80 12.20 -23.31
C ARG A 181 -2.00 10.71 -23.53
N SER A 182 -1.06 9.88 -23.06
CA SER A 182 -1.10 8.43 -23.25
C SER A 182 -2.31 7.75 -22.60
N LEU A 183 -2.88 8.37 -21.55
CA LEU A 183 -4.03 7.86 -20.83
C LEU A 183 -5.29 7.79 -21.70
N ALA A 184 -5.40 8.64 -22.72
CA ALA A 184 -6.57 8.71 -23.60
C ALA A 184 -6.91 7.38 -24.27
N SER A 185 -5.93 6.51 -24.48
CA SER A 185 -6.13 5.17 -25.05
C SER A 185 -6.89 4.21 -24.13
N ALA A 186 -6.83 4.43 -22.81
CA ALA A 186 -7.50 3.62 -21.79
C ALA A 186 -8.91 4.13 -21.44
N ILE A 187 -9.22 5.39 -21.75
CA ILE A 187 -10.49 6.03 -21.39
C ILE A 187 -11.60 5.58 -22.34
N ARG A 188 -12.72 5.14 -21.76
CA ARG A 188 -13.91 4.68 -22.48
C ARG A 188 -15.14 5.47 -22.00
N GLN A 189 -16.25 5.31 -22.70
CA GLN A 189 -17.53 5.81 -22.20
C GLN A 189 -17.85 5.17 -20.84
N GLY A 190 -18.24 5.99 -19.87
CA GLY A 190 -18.51 5.59 -18.48
C GLY A 190 -17.28 5.59 -17.58
N THR A 191 -16.07 5.76 -18.12
CA THR A 191 -14.85 5.83 -17.30
C THR A 191 -14.88 7.04 -16.37
N VAL A 192 -14.57 6.83 -15.09
CA VAL A 192 -14.45 7.93 -14.12
C VAL A 192 -13.01 8.43 -14.07
N LEU A 193 -12.82 9.75 -14.14
CA LEU A 193 -11.52 10.41 -14.02
C LEU A 193 -11.52 11.33 -12.80
N GLY A 194 -10.58 11.11 -11.89
CA GLY A 194 -10.19 12.11 -10.89
C GLY A 194 -9.15 13.05 -11.49
N VAL A 195 -9.35 14.36 -11.37
CA VAL A 195 -8.40 15.38 -11.85
C VAL A 195 -8.15 16.37 -10.73
N ILE A 196 -6.89 16.56 -10.35
CA ILE A 196 -6.47 17.46 -9.28
C ILE A 196 -5.62 18.56 -9.90
N ALA A 197 -5.87 19.80 -9.45
CA ALA A 197 -5.28 21.02 -9.97
C ALA A 197 -5.32 21.13 -11.51
N PRO A 198 -6.50 20.95 -12.16
CA PRO A 198 -6.65 21.31 -13.57
C PRO A 198 -6.49 22.82 -13.74
N ARG A 199 -5.95 23.26 -14.88
CA ARG A 199 -6.00 24.66 -15.28
C ARG A 199 -7.22 24.90 -16.15
N TRP A 200 -8.11 25.75 -15.70
CA TRP A 200 -9.28 26.13 -16.47
C TRP A 200 -8.95 27.16 -17.52
N ILE A 201 -9.53 27.00 -18.72
CA ILE A 201 -9.37 27.95 -19.84
C ILE A 201 -10.72 28.55 -20.28
N SER A 202 -11.81 27.90 -19.92
CA SER A 202 -13.19 28.42 -20.00
C SER A 202 -14.03 27.77 -18.88
N PRO A 203 -15.26 28.23 -18.61
CA PRO A 203 -16.13 27.67 -17.56
C PRO A 203 -16.47 26.18 -17.73
N ASP A 204 -16.32 25.63 -18.93
CA ASP A 204 -16.63 24.25 -19.32
C ASP A 204 -15.41 23.50 -19.87
N THR A 205 -14.24 24.12 -19.93
CA THR A 205 -13.03 23.48 -20.47
C THR A 205 -11.85 23.61 -19.51
N ALA A 206 -11.34 22.44 -19.12
CA ALA A 206 -10.19 22.28 -18.25
C ALA A 206 -9.01 21.64 -19.03
N VAL A 207 -7.80 21.96 -18.60
CA VAL A 207 -6.56 21.49 -19.22
C VAL A 207 -5.64 20.91 -18.16
N CYS A 208 -5.12 19.70 -18.40
CA CYS A 208 -4.07 19.12 -17.56
C CYS A 208 -2.72 19.77 -17.85
N THR A 209 -1.96 20.12 -16.83
CA THR A 209 -0.60 20.71 -16.92
C THR A 209 0.43 19.80 -16.25
N ASP A 210 1.66 20.29 -16.04
CA ASP A 210 2.67 19.56 -15.25
C ASP A 210 2.30 19.39 -13.78
N THR A 211 1.49 20.32 -13.25
CA THR A 211 1.04 20.36 -11.85
C THR A 211 -0.29 19.64 -11.66
N SER A 212 -0.90 19.14 -12.74
CA SER A 212 -2.14 18.37 -12.64
C SER A 212 -1.84 16.90 -12.37
N LEU A 213 -2.65 16.30 -11.50
CA LEU A 213 -2.68 14.84 -11.30
C LEU A 213 -3.96 14.28 -11.92
N VAL A 214 -3.84 13.20 -12.68
CA VAL A 214 -4.99 12.52 -13.31
C VAL A 214 -5.04 11.08 -12.83
N ILE A 215 -6.22 10.63 -12.41
CA ILE A 215 -6.47 9.32 -11.80
C ILE A 215 -7.60 8.62 -12.56
N LEU A 216 -7.31 7.45 -13.13
CA LEU A 216 -8.24 6.64 -13.91
C LEU A 216 -9.02 5.68 -13.00
N GLU A 217 -10.34 5.77 -12.90
CA GLU A 217 -11.14 4.92 -12.01
C GLU A 217 -10.65 5.02 -10.55
N PRO A 218 -10.74 6.22 -9.93
CA PRO A 218 -10.23 6.48 -8.58
C PRO A 218 -10.81 5.57 -7.49
N ASP A 219 -11.99 4.98 -7.69
CA ASP A 219 -12.58 4.08 -6.69
C ASP A 219 -11.97 2.66 -6.71
N LEU A 220 -11.12 2.34 -7.69
CA LEU A 220 -10.35 1.10 -7.70
C LEU A 220 -9.00 1.32 -7.00
N LEU A 221 -8.93 1.06 -5.70
CA LEU A 221 -7.72 1.29 -4.91
C LEU A 221 -6.65 0.24 -5.22
N LEU A 222 -5.42 0.70 -5.46
CA LEU A 222 -4.22 -0.16 -5.48
C LEU A 222 -3.36 0.09 -4.25
N ASP A 223 -2.69 -0.96 -3.78
CA ASP A 223 -1.70 -0.80 -2.71
C ASP A 223 -0.48 -0.04 -3.22
N VAL A 224 0.02 0.89 -2.40
CA VAL A 224 1.20 1.72 -2.75
C VAL A 224 2.40 0.88 -3.16
N THR A 225 2.64 -0.24 -2.46
CA THR A 225 3.72 -1.19 -2.76
C THR A 225 3.58 -1.82 -4.15
N THR A 226 2.37 -2.18 -4.55
CA THR A 226 2.09 -2.77 -5.89
C THR A 226 2.53 -1.84 -7.01
N VAL A 227 2.20 -0.55 -6.89
CA VAL A 227 2.58 0.46 -7.88
C VAL A 227 4.08 0.75 -7.82
N ALA A 228 4.64 0.88 -6.62
CA ALA A 228 6.05 1.19 -6.39
C ALA A 228 6.99 0.11 -6.95
N GLU A 229 6.63 -1.18 -6.83
CA GLU A 229 7.41 -2.27 -7.40
C GLU A 229 7.49 -2.22 -8.93
N CYS A 230 6.64 -1.47 -9.63
CA CYS A 230 6.79 -1.31 -11.07
C CYS A 230 8.04 -0.49 -11.46
N PHE A 231 8.76 0.10 -10.50
CA PHE A 231 9.92 0.97 -10.73
C PHE A 231 11.22 0.28 -10.33
N THR A 232 11.89 -0.35 -11.31
CA THR A 232 13.13 -1.11 -11.08
C THR A 232 14.40 -0.29 -11.32
N GLY A 233 14.28 0.88 -11.94
CA GLY A 233 15.40 1.74 -12.34
C GLY A 233 15.89 1.50 -13.76
N SER A 234 15.96 0.24 -14.20
CA SER A 234 16.31 -0.11 -15.59
C SER A 234 15.09 -0.05 -16.51
N THR A 235 13.97 -0.64 -16.07
CA THR A 235 12.80 -0.88 -16.91
C THR A 235 11.54 -0.77 -16.05
N ASN A 236 10.87 0.38 -16.13
CA ASN A 236 9.65 0.62 -15.38
C ASN A 236 8.43 0.10 -16.15
N THR A 237 7.72 -0.89 -15.61
CA THR A 237 6.61 -1.54 -16.32
C THR A 237 5.50 -2.05 -15.40
N HIS A 238 4.25 -1.78 -15.80
CA HIS A 238 3.04 -2.26 -15.13
C HIS A 238 2.81 -3.77 -15.35
N LEU A 239 3.44 -4.38 -16.36
CA LEU A 239 3.32 -5.81 -16.62
C LEU A 239 3.92 -6.67 -15.50
N ARG A 240 4.84 -6.10 -14.69
CA ARG A 240 5.39 -6.76 -13.51
C ARG A 240 4.29 -7.17 -12.52
N VAL A 241 3.24 -6.35 -12.37
CA VAL A 241 2.10 -6.67 -11.50
C VAL A 241 1.39 -7.94 -11.98
N LEU A 242 1.11 -8.03 -13.28
CA LEU A 242 0.44 -9.22 -13.83
C LEU A 242 1.33 -10.48 -13.72
N LEU A 243 2.64 -10.35 -13.93
CA LEU A 243 3.58 -11.45 -13.71
C LEU A 243 3.53 -11.93 -12.25
N GLN A 244 3.60 -11.01 -11.27
CA GLN A 244 3.53 -11.33 -9.84
C GLN A 244 2.19 -11.98 -9.43
N LEU A 245 1.08 -11.60 -10.07
CA LEU A 245 -0.22 -12.25 -9.86
C LEU A 245 -0.25 -13.69 -10.40
N LEU A 246 0.45 -13.96 -11.51
CA LEU A 246 0.45 -15.25 -12.19
C LEU A 246 1.48 -16.24 -11.61
N THR A 247 2.55 -15.75 -10.97
CA THR A 247 3.65 -16.60 -10.49
C THR A 247 3.75 -16.60 -8.98
N THR A 248 4.16 -17.74 -8.39
CA THR A 248 4.38 -17.85 -6.94
C THR A 248 5.83 -17.61 -6.56
N ASP A 249 6.01 -16.87 -5.47
CA ASP A 249 7.31 -16.60 -4.89
C ASP A 249 7.59 -17.65 -3.82
N ALA A 250 8.73 -18.34 -3.94
CA ALA A 250 9.28 -19.05 -2.80
C ALA A 250 9.87 -18.01 -1.83
N PRO A 251 9.55 -18.08 -0.52
CA PRO A 251 10.17 -17.18 0.45
C PRO A 251 11.69 -17.35 0.40
N SER A 252 12.42 -16.23 0.34
CA SER A 252 13.88 -16.25 0.44
C SER A 252 14.30 -16.08 1.89
N ALA A 253 15.52 -16.54 2.23
CA ALA A 253 16.15 -16.27 3.52
C ALA A 253 16.05 -14.78 3.92
N ALA A 254 16.34 -13.87 2.98
CA ALA A 254 16.27 -12.44 3.21
C ALA A 254 14.84 -11.92 3.46
N THR A 255 13.83 -12.52 2.82
CA THR A 255 12.43 -12.17 3.04
C THR A 255 12.00 -12.56 4.45
N VAL A 256 12.38 -13.75 4.91
CA VAL A 256 12.07 -14.25 6.26
C VAL A 256 12.74 -13.39 7.32
N VAL A 257 14.04 -13.13 7.19
CA VAL A 257 14.78 -12.23 8.08
C VAL A 257 14.13 -10.83 8.10
N GLY A 258 13.80 -10.28 6.92
CA GLY A 258 13.14 -8.98 6.83
C GLY A 258 11.81 -8.91 7.59
N THR A 259 10.98 -9.96 7.50
CA THR A 259 9.71 -10.06 8.22
C THR A 259 9.91 -10.09 9.74
N VAL A 260 10.93 -10.80 10.23
CA VAL A 260 11.28 -10.82 11.66
C VAL A 260 11.84 -9.46 12.11
N VAL A 261 12.70 -8.83 11.30
CA VAL A 261 13.26 -7.50 11.59
C VAL A 261 12.18 -6.43 11.72
N ASN A 262 11.15 -6.46 10.85
CA ASN A 262 10.00 -5.56 10.98
C ASN A 262 9.26 -5.77 12.31
N ALA A 263 9.01 -7.01 12.71
CA ALA A 263 8.38 -7.31 14.00
C ALA A 263 9.27 -6.90 15.20
N CYS A 264 10.59 -7.04 15.11
CA CYS A 264 11.50 -6.51 16.14
C CYS A 264 11.49 -4.98 16.19
N PHE A 265 11.35 -4.31 15.05
CA PHE A 265 11.25 -2.86 15.00
C PHE A 265 10.00 -2.35 15.71
N ASP A 266 8.86 -3.02 15.50
CA ASP A 266 7.61 -2.74 16.22
C ASP A 266 7.79 -2.90 17.74
N GLU A 267 8.41 -4.01 18.19
CA GLU A 267 8.68 -4.25 19.61
C GLU A 267 9.60 -3.19 20.22
N LEU A 268 10.67 -2.79 19.52
CA LEU A 268 11.60 -1.76 20.00
C LEU A 268 10.98 -0.36 20.02
N LEU A 269 10.03 -0.06 19.13
CA LEU A 269 9.29 1.22 19.19
C LEU A 269 8.30 1.25 20.36
N ALA A 270 7.72 0.10 20.70
CA ALA A 270 6.81 -0.06 21.83
C ALA A 270 7.54 0.01 23.18
N ASP A 271 8.70 -0.66 23.26
CA ASP A 271 9.55 -0.76 24.45
C ASP A 271 11.03 -0.58 24.05
N PRO A 272 11.54 0.66 24.00
CA PRO A 272 12.93 0.94 23.59
C PRO A 272 14.00 0.28 24.47
N GLU A 273 13.65 -0.09 25.69
CA GLU A 273 14.56 -0.70 26.68
C GLU A 273 14.52 -2.23 26.65
N VAL A 274 13.70 -2.85 25.78
CA VAL A 274 13.61 -4.31 25.69
C VAL A 274 14.97 -4.92 25.34
N GLU A 275 15.31 -6.01 26.03
CA GLU A 275 16.53 -6.77 25.73
C GLU A 275 16.47 -7.37 24.31
N PRO A 276 17.57 -7.34 23.51
CA PRO A 276 17.55 -7.77 22.12
C PRO A 276 17.06 -9.20 21.92
N SER A 277 17.51 -10.13 22.77
CA SER A 277 17.10 -11.54 22.73
C SER A 277 15.59 -11.69 22.93
N ARG A 278 15.00 -10.89 23.83
CA ARG A 278 13.56 -10.91 24.11
C ARG A 278 12.74 -10.30 22.96
N ALA A 279 13.25 -9.24 22.33
CA ALA A 279 12.62 -8.67 21.13
C ALA A 279 12.61 -9.66 19.97
N ILE A 280 13.71 -10.38 19.76
CA ILE A 280 13.81 -11.45 18.76
C ILE A 280 12.81 -12.57 19.10
N GLU A 281 12.79 -13.05 20.34
CA GLU A 281 11.85 -14.10 20.78
C GLU A 281 10.40 -13.73 20.48
N ARG A 282 9.96 -12.52 20.84
CA ARG A 282 8.60 -12.03 20.55
C ARG A 282 8.32 -11.90 19.06
N ALA A 283 9.26 -11.36 18.29
CA ALA A 283 9.14 -11.23 16.84
C ALA A 283 9.01 -12.61 16.16
N LEU A 284 9.80 -13.59 16.59
CA LEU A 284 9.70 -14.95 16.10
C LEU A 284 8.31 -15.54 16.42
N ARG A 285 7.78 -15.38 17.63
CA ARG A 285 6.43 -15.87 18.00
C ARG A 285 5.30 -15.28 17.15
N THR A 286 5.46 -14.07 16.61
CA THR A 286 4.46 -13.47 15.70
C THR A 286 4.61 -13.94 14.25
N ARG A 287 5.83 -14.33 13.84
CA ARG A 287 6.20 -14.75 12.47
C ARG A 287 6.55 -16.23 12.37
N TYR A 288 6.03 -17.04 13.29
CA TYR A 288 6.40 -18.44 13.49
C TYR A 288 6.21 -19.32 12.25
N VAL A 289 5.14 -19.12 11.47
CA VAL A 289 4.89 -19.91 10.24
C VAL A 289 5.98 -19.68 9.20
N ASP A 290 6.34 -18.42 8.94
CA ASP A 290 7.35 -18.05 7.94
C ASP A 290 8.73 -18.61 8.33
N VAL A 291 9.09 -18.50 9.61
CA VAL A 291 10.35 -19.01 10.15
C VAL A 291 10.40 -20.53 10.12
N LEU A 292 9.35 -21.22 10.59
CA LEU A 292 9.30 -22.68 10.60
C LEU A 292 9.36 -23.26 9.18
N ALA A 293 8.64 -22.67 8.23
CA ALA A 293 8.70 -23.09 6.83
C ALA A 293 10.12 -22.93 6.28
N ALA A 294 10.77 -21.79 6.56
CA ALA A 294 12.14 -21.55 6.09
C ALA A 294 13.16 -22.54 6.68
N VAL A 295 13.04 -22.83 7.98
CA VAL A 295 13.92 -23.77 8.68
C VAL A 295 13.70 -25.19 8.17
N GLN A 296 12.46 -25.65 8.01
CA GLN A 296 12.17 -26.99 7.52
C GLN A 296 12.58 -27.21 6.06
N HIS A 297 12.54 -26.16 5.23
CA HIS A 297 13.04 -26.21 3.86
C HIS A 297 14.57 -26.01 3.74
N GLY A 298 15.28 -25.86 4.86
CA GLY A 298 16.74 -25.69 4.87
C GLY A 298 17.21 -24.36 4.28
N LEU A 299 16.34 -23.35 4.22
CA LEU A 299 16.72 -22.01 3.75
C LEU A 299 17.62 -21.29 4.75
N LEU A 300 17.35 -21.47 6.05
CA LEU A 300 18.07 -20.88 7.19
C LEU A 300 17.98 -21.82 8.40
N SER A 301 18.93 -21.75 9.33
CA SER A 301 18.77 -22.27 10.69
C SER A 301 18.21 -21.21 11.64
N LEU A 302 17.66 -21.63 12.78
CA LEU A 302 17.19 -20.68 13.81
C LEU A 302 18.34 -19.77 14.30
N GLU A 303 19.53 -20.36 14.51
CA GLU A 303 20.75 -19.62 14.88
C GLU A 303 21.14 -18.58 13.82
N GLN A 304 20.98 -18.89 12.53
CA GLN A 304 21.22 -17.93 11.45
C GLN A 304 20.19 -16.81 11.45
N VAL A 305 18.92 -17.11 11.70
CA VAL A 305 17.87 -16.08 11.84
C VAL A 305 18.21 -15.14 12.99
N GLU A 306 18.52 -15.68 14.18
CA GLU A 306 18.88 -14.86 15.35
C GLU A 306 20.12 -14.01 15.10
N HIS A 307 21.17 -14.58 14.48
CA HIS A 307 22.38 -13.86 14.13
C HIS A 307 22.12 -12.72 13.13
N ASP A 308 21.47 -13.03 12.01
CA ASP A 308 21.21 -12.05 10.96
C ASP A 308 20.28 -10.93 11.46
N VAL A 309 19.24 -11.28 12.23
CA VAL A 309 18.33 -10.31 12.87
C VAL A 309 19.10 -9.44 13.87
N GLY A 310 20.01 -10.01 14.66
CA GLY A 310 20.86 -9.28 15.61
C GLY A 310 21.63 -8.12 14.97
N ILE A 311 22.18 -8.31 13.76
CA ILE A 311 22.88 -7.25 13.00
C ILE A 311 21.95 -6.05 12.74
N HIS A 312 20.68 -6.32 12.45
CA HIS A 312 19.70 -5.26 12.24
C HIS A 312 19.32 -4.56 13.54
N LEU A 313 19.14 -5.30 14.64
CA LEU A 313 18.79 -4.72 15.94
C LEU A 313 19.84 -3.73 16.43
N ASP A 314 21.14 -3.98 16.19
CA ASP A 314 22.22 -3.06 16.54
C ASP A 314 22.10 -1.70 15.82
N VAL A 315 21.59 -1.70 14.58
CA VAL A 315 21.29 -0.46 13.85
C VAL A 315 20.02 0.18 14.39
N LEU A 316 18.95 -0.60 14.58
CA LEU A 316 17.66 -0.09 15.05
C LEU A 316 17.76 0.56 16.42
N ARG A 317 18.46 -0.05 17.39
CA ARG A 317 18.67 0.51 18.74
C ARG A 317 19.46 1.81 18.73
N ARG A 318 20.33 2.02 17.74
CA ARG A 318 21.03 3.30 17.55
C ARG A 318 20.12 4.37 16.94
N VAL A 319 19.22 3.97 16.05
CA VAL A 319 18.33 4.89 15.31
C VAL A 319 17.13 5.34 16.13
N ILE A 320 16.45 4.42 16.83
CA ILE A 320 15.18 4.68 17.53
C ILE A 320 15.24 5.87 18.50
N PRO A 321 16.29 6.05 19.33
CA PRO A 321 16.37 7.21 20.23
C PRO A 321 16.39 8.57 19.52
N HIS A 322 16.72 8.60 18.22
CA HIS A 322 16.76 9.81 17.40
C HIS A 322 15.42 10.09 16.70
N LEU A 323 14.49 9.14 16.70
CA LEU A 323 13.15 9.32 16.16
C LEU A 323 12.34 10.17 17.14
N ARG A 324 12.04 11.42 16.75
CA ARG A 324 11.28 12.37 17.58
C ARG A 324 9.79 12.29 17.24
N GLY A 325 8.96 12.39 18.27
CA GLY A 325 7.51 12.37 18.15
C GLY A 325 6.89 11.06 18.65
N GLN A 326 5.57 11.02 18.67
CA GLN A 326 4.84 9.83 19.01
C GLN A 326 4.79 8.90 17.79
N ALA A 327 5.28 7.67 17.96
CA ALA A 327 5.30 6.67 16.90
C ALA A 327 3.99 5.88 16.87
N THR A 328 3.40 5.78 15.68
CA THR A 328 2.37 4.81 15.34
C THR A 328 2.97 3.85 14.32
N THR A 329 3.05 2.57 14.64
CA THR A 329 3.52 1.56 13.67
C THR A 329 2.36 1.14 12.78
N GLU A 330 2.65 0.70 11.56
CA GLU A 330 1.69 0.13 10.63
C GLU A 330 0.33 0.90 10.47
N PRO A 331 0.25 2.26 10.49
CA PRO A 331 -1.02 2.93 10.28
C PRO A 331 -1.52 2.75 8.83
N MET A 332 -2.82 2.53 8.71
CA MET A 332 -3.49 2.24 7.44
C MET A 332 -4.26 3.47 6.94
N PHE A 333 -4.07 3.83 5.68
CA PHE A 333 -4.73 4.96 5.03
C PHE A 333 -5.39 4.56 3.70
N ILE A 334 -6.56 5.16 3.44
CA ILE A 334 -7.33 4.95 2.21
C ILE A 334 -7.50 6.31 1.53
N ALA A 335 -7.01 6.44 0.30
CA ALA A 335 -7.06 7.68 -0.48
C ALA A 335 -7.71 7.47 -1.87
N PRO A 336 -9.05 7.32 -1.93
CA PRO A 336 -9.80 7.18 -3.18
C PRO A 336 -9.55 8.33 -4.16
N ARG A 337 -9.33 9.54 -3.66
CA ARG A 337 -8.91 10.71 -4.45
C ARG A 337 -7.70 10.43 -5.34
N TYR A 338 -6.78 9.59 -4.88
CA TYR A 338 -5.59 9.15 -5.62
C TYR A 338 -5.69 7.72 -6.15
N GLY A 339 -6.78 7.01 -5.84
CA GLY A 339 -7.00 5.63 -6.19
C GLY A 339 -5.98 4.67 -5.61
N VAL A 340 -5.51 4.96 -4.39
CA VAL A 340 -4.54 4.14 -3.67
C VAL A 340 -4.89 3.97 -2.19
N GLN A 341 -4.36 2.91 -1.61
CA GLN A 341 -4.34 2.67 -0.17
C GLN A 341 -2.95 2.18 0.22
N GLY A 342 -2.60 2.25 1.50
CA GLY A 342 -1.35 1.67 1.96
C GLY A 342 -1.15 1.76 3.45
N ARG A 343 -0.25 0.91 3.93
CA ARG A 343 0.17 0.84 5.31
C ARG A 343 1.59 1.39 5.39
N ILE A 344 1.78 2.43 6.19
CA ILE A 344 3.09 3.03 6.42
C ILE A 344 3.76 2.25 7.55
N ASP A 345 5.06 1.95 7.48
CA ASP A 345 5.71 1.18 8.55
C ASP A 345 5.69 1.95 9.88
N VAL A 346 6.10 3.23 9.87
CA VAL A 346 5.98 4.11 11.04
C VAL A 346 5.60 5.52 10.61
N LEU A 347 4.63 6.08 11.32
CA LEU A 347 4.30 7.50 11.29
C LEU A 347 4.68 8.13 12.62
N LEU A 348 5.54 9.14 12.58
CA LEU A 348 5.89 9.96 13.73
C LEU A 348 5.08 11.25 13.71
N GLU A 349 4.44 11.56 14.83
CA GLU A 349 3.67 12.79 15.02
C GLU A 349 4.31 13.67 16.10
N ASP A 350 4.59 14.91 15.75
CA ASP A 350 5.15 15.89 16.68
C ASP A 350 4.05 16.43 17.60
N ARG A 351 4.19 16.22 18.90
CA ARG A 351 3.19 16.66 19.90
C ARG A 351 3.07 18.17 20.00
N GLU A 352 4.15 18.90 19.74
CA GLU A 352 4.17 20.36 19.77
C GLU A 352 3.75 20.96 18.43
N ARG A 353 3.92 20.20 17.34
CA ARG A 353 3.54 20.60 15.98
C ARG A 353 2.67 19.51 15.34
N PRO A 354 1.38 19.39 15.69
CA PRO A 354 0.50 18.31 15.21
C PRO A 354 0.33 18.26 13.67
N ALA A 355 0.58 19.39 13.00
CA ALA A 355 0.60 19.48 11.54
C ALA A 355 1.83 18.81 10.91
N TYR A 356 2.88 18.53 11.69
CA TYR A 356 4.13 17.94 11.22
C TYR A 356 4.12 16.43 11.39
N LYS A 357 4.33 15.71 10.28
CA LYS A 357 4.27 14.24 10.22
C LYS A 357 5.51 13.71 9.53
N THR A 358 6.09 12.64 10.06
CA THR A 358 7.28 12.02 9.46
C THR A 358 7.01 10.55 9.16
N ILE A 359 7.20 10.17 7.89
CA ILE A 359 7.16 8.77 7.45
C ILE A 359 8.54 8.15 7.66
N ILE A 360 8.59 6.99 8.31
CA ILE A 360 9.77 6.11 8.28
C ILE A 360 9.36 4.79 7.62
N GLU A 361 9.98 4.47 6.49
CA GLU A 361 9.82 3.18 5.80
C GLU A 361 11.05 2.29 6.08
N LEU A 362 10.84 1.09 6.62
CA LEU A 362 11.90 0.16 6.98
C LEU A 362 12.24 -0.77 5.81
N LYS A 363 13.54 -0.90 5.51
CA LYS A 363 14.08 -1.82 4.50
C LYS A 363 15.22 -2.64 5.10
N SER A 364 15.02 -3.96 5.17
CA SER A 364 16.04 -4.92 5.61
C SER A 364 17.12 -5.20 4.54
N GLY A 365 16.84 -4.92 3.27
CA GLY A 365 17.82 -5.07 2.19
C GLY A 365 18.95 -4.04 2.26
N ALA A 366 20.08 -4.32 1.62
CA ALA A 366 21.15 -3.33 1.49
C ALA A 366 20.72 -2.14 0.60
N PRO A 367 21.10 -0.90 0.97
CA PRO A 367 20.95 0.24 0.08
C PRO A 367 21.79 0.08 -1.20
N PRO A 368 21.53 0.88 -2.26
CA PRO A 368 22.39 0.88 -3.44
C PRO A 368 23.82 1.31 -3.07
N THR A 369 24.82 0.68 -3.69
CA THR A 369 26.25 0.98 -3.45
C THR A 369 26.68 2.33 -4.01
N GLN A 370 25.96 2.85 -5.01
CA GLN A 370 26.17 4.17 -5.59
C GLN A 370 24.86 4.96 -5.61
N PRO A 371 24.91 6.30 -5.44
CA PRO A 371 23.75 7.16 -5.59
C PRO A 371 23.06 6.95 -6.94
N GLN A 372 21.74 6.80 -6.92
CA GLN A 372 20.93 6.57 -8.10
C GLN A 372 20.47 7.91 -8.68
N ARG A 373 20.70 8.13 -9.97
CA ARG A 373 20.13 9.28 -10.68
C ARG A 373 18.72 8.93 -11.13
N MET A 374 17.74 9.65 -10.60
CA MET A 374 16.34 9.50 -10.94
C MET A 374 15.90 10.64 -11.85
N ALA A 375 15.20 10.29 -12.92
CA ALA A 375 14.59 11.23 -13.84
C ALA A 375 13.08 11.08 -13.77
N SER A 376 12.36 12.18 -13.60
CA SER A 376 10.92 12.22 -13.79
C SER A 376 10.57 12.31 -15.28
N GLN A 377 9.32 12.01 -15.65
CA GLN A 377 8.85 12.15 -17.02
C GLN A 377 8.83 13.61 -17.53
N SER A 378 8.76 14.59 -16.63
CA SER A 378 8.88 16.02 -16.97
C SER A 378 10.32 16.45 -17.27
N GLY A 379 11.31 15.59 -16.98
CA GLY A 379 12.73 15.89 -17.15
C GLY A 379 13.42 16.45 -15.91
N ALA A 380 12.74 16.52 -14.76
CA ALA A 380 13.39 16.81 -13.49
C ALA A 380 14.33 15.66 -13.11
N HIS A 381 15.47 15.98 -12.51
CA HIS A 381 16.44 14.98 -12.10
C HIS A 381 16.83 15.20 -10.65
N ILE A 382 16.87 14.11 -9.88
CA ILE A 382 17.45 14.09 -8.54
C ILE A 382 18.41 12.92 -8.40
N THR A 383 19.39 13.07 -7.53
CA THR A 383 20.25 11.98 -7.12
C THR A 383 19.81 11.54 -5.73
N VAL A 384 19.62 10.24 -5.51
CA VAL A 384 19.19 9.71 -4.21
C VAL A 384 19.99 8.48 -3.82
N GLY A 385 20.27 8.34 -2.53
CA GLY A 385 20.88 7.14 -1.97
C GLY A 385 19.89 6.00 -1.77
N MET A 386 18.89 5.81 -2.63
CA MET A 386 17.86 4.77 -2.43
C MET A 386 17.49 4.10 -3.73
N ARG A 387 16.86 2.92 -3.62
CA ARG A 387 16.36 2.19 -4.78
C ARG A 387 15.13 2.91 -5.36
N PRO A 388 14.92 2.89 -6.69
CA PRO A 388 13.81 3.60 -7.33
C PRO A 388 12.42 3.21 -6.80
N ASN A 389 12.18 1.91 -6.58
CA ASN A 389 10.94 1.41 -5.99
C ASN A 389 10.71 2.00 -4.58
N HIS A 390 11.75 2.14 -3.76
CA HIS A 390 11.59 2.70 -2.42
C HIS A 390 11.22 4.19 -2.47
N LEU A 391 11.80 4.98 -3.38
CA LEU A 391 11.39 6.38 -3.57
C LEU A 391 9.93 6.48 -4.02
N MET A 392 9.50 5.63 -4.96
CA MET A 392 8.12 5.64 -5.45
C MET A 392 7.13 5.18 -4.38
N GLN A 393 7.54 4.28 -3.49
CA GLN A 393 6.72 3.88 -2.34
C GLN A 393 6.48 5.08 -1.41
N ILE A 394 7.53 5.85 -1.09
CA ILE A 394 7.39 7.09 -0.33
C ILE A 394 6.51 8.11 -1.07
N ALA A 395 6.65 8.27 -2.39
CA ALA A 395 5.79 9.15 -3.17
C ALA A 395 4.30 8.75 -3.04
N GLY A 396 4.00 7.46 -3.06
CA GLY A 396 2.66 6.93 -2.83
C GLY A 396 2.16 7.16 -1.40
N TYR A 397 3.01 7.00 -0.38
CA TYR A 397 2.62 7.29 1.00
C TYR A 397 2.40 8.78 1.26
N ASN A 398 3.18 9.66 0.63
CA ASN A 398 2.92 11.10 0.69
C ASN A 398 1.55 11.43 0.09
N LEU A 399 1.10 10.75 -0.97
CA LEU A 399 -0.28 10.90 -1.47
C LEU A 399 -1.33 10.44 -0.44
N LEU A 400 -1.05 9.37 0.33
CA LEU A 400 -1.94 8.95 1.41
C LEU A 400 -2.04 10.03 2.51
N LEU A 401 -0.91 10.62 2.92
CA LEU A 401 -0.91 11.69 3.92
C LEU A 401 -1.56 12.98 3.40
N ASP A 402 -1.33 13.37 2.14
CA ASP A 402 -2.02 14.52 1.51
C ASP A 402 -3.54 14.39 1.61
N ALA A 403 -4.06 13.16 1.48
CA ALA A 403 -5.49 12.84 1.54
C ALA A 403 -6.00 12.74 2.98
N ALA A 404 -5.23 12.11 3.86
CA ALA A 404 -5.61 11.89 5.25
C ALA A 404 -5.53 13.19 6.09
N PHE A 405 -4.56 14.06 5.79
CA PHE A 405 -4.26 15.26 6.55
C PHE A 405 -4.02 16.46 5.62
N PRO A 406 -5.08 17.05 5.03
CA PRO A 406 -4.92 18.18 4.10
C PRO A 406 -4.14 19.34 4.73
N GLY A 407 -3.07 19.79 4.06
CA GLY A 407 -2.23 20.90 4.51
C GLY A 407 -1.23 20.54 5.62
N CYS A 408 -0.99 19.26 5.89
CA CYS A 408 0.11 18.85 6.76
C CYS A 408 1.48 19.23 6.17
N GLN A 409 2.48 19.27 7.04
CA GLN A 409 3.89 19.36 6.65
C GLN A 409 4.52 18.00 6.88
N GLU A 410 4.77 17.29 5.79
CA GLU A 410 5.32 15.95 5.83
C GLU A 410 6.80 15.91 5.47
N THR A 411 7.55 15.09 6.20
CA THR A 411 8.86 14.60 5.77
C THR A 411 8.86 13.09 5.67
N SER A 412 9.80 12.54 4.90
CA SER A 412 9.84 11.11 4.63
C SER A 412 11.26 10.59 4.66
N GLN A 413 11.44 9.43 5.27
CA GLN A 413 12.73 8.78 5.40
C GLN A 413 12.62 7.29 5.12
N ILE A 414 13.68 6.72 4.58
CA ILE A 414 13.86 5.27 4.48
C ILE A 414 14.93 4.86 5.47
N LEU A 415 14.61 3.89 6.31
CA LEU A 415 15.51 3.25 7.26
C LEU A 415 16.04 1.95 6.67
N TYR A 416 17.31 1.95 6.25
CA TYR A 416 18.01 0.75 5.84
C TYR A 416 18.67 0.08 7.05
N SER A 417 18.00 -0.88 7.68
CA SER A 417 18.48 -1.51 8.92
C SER A 417 19.73 -2.38 8.75
N ARG A 418 20.15 -2.66 7.51
CA ARG A 418 21.44 -3.34 7.22
C ARG A 418 22.63 -2.37 7.10
N SER A 419 22.37 -1.07 7.03
CA SER A 419 23.41 -0.05 6.81
C SER A 419 23.87 0.49 8.16
N ALA A 420 25.11 0.20 8.55
CA ALA A 420 25.68 0.76 9.78
C ALA A 420 26.00 2.27 9.65
N GLU A 421 26.38 2.69 8.45
CA GLU A 421 26.61 4.09 8.08
C GLU A 421 25.37 4.64 7.38
N GLU A 422 24.95 5.85 7.76
CA GLU A 422 23.77 6.55 7.20
C GLU A 422 22.52 5.64 7.02
N PRO A 423 22.02 5.03 8.12
CA PRO A 423 20.87 4.12 8.07
C PRO A 423 19.57 4.83 7.65
N LEU A 424 19.37 6.08 8.09
CA LEU A 424 18.23 6.91 7.71
C LEU A 424 18.56 7.78 6.50
N ARG A 425 17.73 7.70 5.45
CA ARG A 425 17.92 8.46 4.21
C ARG A 425 16.68 9.26 3.88
N ASN A 426 16.84 10.57 3.67
CA ASN A 426 15.73 11.45 3.30
C ASN A 426 15.19 11.11 1.91
N ALA A 427 13.88 10.94 1.82
CA ALA A 427 13.15 10.74 0.59
C ALA A 427 12.36 12.02 0.26
N PRO A 428 12.75 12.77 -0.79
CA PRO A 428 12.15 14.06 -1.08
C PRO A 428 10.70 13.91 -1.57
N ASN A 429 9.82 14.74 -1.03
CA ASN A 429 8.42 14.83 -1.43
C ASN A 429 8.28 15.75 -2.66
N LEU A 430 8.36 15.18 -3.86
CA LEU A 430 8.27 15.94 -5.11
C LEU A 430 7.01 15.59 -5.87
N HIS A 431 6.29 16.62 -6.33
CA HIS A 431 5.10 16.50 -7.16
C HIS A 431 5.32 15.60 -8.38
N ASP A 432 6.48 15.72 -9.04
CA ASP A 432 6.78 14.95 -10.24
C ASP A 432 6.80 13.44 -10.02
N PHE A 433 7.28 12.98 -8.87
CA PHE A 433 7.29 11.56 -8.54
C PHE A 433 5.91 11.06 -8.09
N LYS A 434 5.12 11.90 -7.42
CA LYS A 434 3.69 11.63 -7.18
C LYS A 434 2.93 11.45 -8.51
N ALA A 435 3.18 12.32 -9.48
CA ALA A 435 2.58 12.24 -10.81
C ALA A 435 3.04 11.01 -11.61
N ASP A 436 4.32 10.66 -11.57
CA ASP A 436 4.85 9.46 -12.24
C ASP A 436 4.33 8.17 -11.61
N PHE A 437 4.22 8.14 -10.28
CA PHE A 437 3.58 7.06 -9.53
C PHE A 437 2.11 6.88 -9.98
N LEU A 438 1.33 7.97 -10.04
CA LEU A 438 -0.07 7.92 -10.48
C LEU A 438 -0.20 7.54 -11.96
N ALA A 439 0.73 7.96 -12.83
CA ALA A 439 0.77 7.53 -14.21
C ALA A 439 1.00 6.01 -14.34
N MET A 440 1.87 5.43 -13.50
CA MET A 440 2.04 3.97 -13.44
C MET A 440 0.80 3.27 -12.88
N ARG A 441 0.21 3.80 -11.81
CA ARG A 441 -1.05 3.32 -11.22
C ARG A 441 -2.17 3.26 -12.28
N ASN A 442 -2.30 4.30 -13.09
CA ASN A 442 -3.30 4.33 -14.17
C ASN A 442 -3.05 3.26 -15.25
N LYS A 443 -1.78 2.94 -15.57
CA LYS A 443 -1.46 1.84 -16.49
C LYS A 443 -1.88 0.48 -15.92
N ILE A 444 -1.68 0.26 -14.62
CA ILE A 444 -2.12 -0.98 -13.95
C ILE A 444 -3.65 -1.09 -13.99
N VAL A 445 -4.36 -0.01 -13.63
CA VAL A 445 -5.83 0.00 -13.68
C VAL A 445 -6.36 -0.21 -15.10
N ALA A 446 -5.78 0.46 -16.10
CA ALA A 446 -6.14 0.25 -17.50
C ALA A 446 -5.98 -1.22 -17.92
N MET A 447 -4.86 -1.85 -17.53
CA MET A 447 -4.60 -3.27 -17.78
C MET A 447 -5.66 -4.16 -17.11
N TYR A 448 -6.03 -3.89 -15.85
CA TYR A 448 -7.06 -4.67 -15.15
C TYR A 448 -8.42 -4.59 -15.86
N TYR A 449 -8.83 -3.39 -16.29
CA TYR A 449 -10.04 -3.21 -17.06
C TYR A 449 -9.97 -3.86 -18.45
N ASP A 450 -8.83 -3.82 -19.13
CA ASP A 450 -8.62 -4.54 -20.40
C ASP A 450 -8.82 -6.05 -20.21
N LEU A 451 -8.19 -6.65 -19.20
CA LEU A 451 -8.33 -8.07 -18.87
C LEU A 451 -9.79 -8.43 -18.52
N ALA A 452 -10.45 -7.64 -17.68
CA ALA A 452 -11.87 -7.82 -17.35
C ALA A 452 -12.76 -7.80 -18.61
N HIS A 453 -12.42 -6.98 -19.61
CA HIS A 453 -13.14 -6.84 -20.88
C HIS A 453 -12.65 -7.80 -21.98
N ARG A 454 -11.91 -8.86 -21.62
CA ARG A 454 -11.38 -9.86 -22.56
C ARG A 454 -10.42 -9.28 -23.61
N ARG A 455 -9.69 -8.23 -23.25
CA ARG A 455 -8.58 -7.67 -24.04
C ARG A 455 -7.27 -8.09 -23.40
N PHE A 456 -6.60 -9.05 -24.00
CA PHE A 456 -5.51 -9.77 -23.34
C PHE A 456 -4.10 -9.33 -23.77
N ARG A 457 -3.96 -8.13 -24.35
CA ARG A 457 -2.68 -7.62 -24.85
C ARG A 457 -1.56 -7.72 -23.81
N ALA A 458 -1.84 -7.40 -22.55
CA ALA A 458 -0.85 -7.50 -21.46
C ALA A 458 -0.40 -8.94 -21.21
N LEU A 459 -1.33 -9.90 -21.25
CA LEU A 459 -1.03 -11.33 -21.11
C LEU A 459 -0.19 -11.83 -22.29
N ASP A 460 -0.56 -11.43 -23.51
CA ASP A 460 0.17 -11.78 -24.73
C ASP A 460 1.58 -11.19 -24.73
N MET A 461 1.73 -9.94 -24.30
CA MET A 461 3.04 -9.29 -24.14
C MET A 461 3.92 -10.05 -23.14
N LEU A 462 3.40 -10.49 -21.99
CA LEU A 462 4.18 -11.33 -21.07
C LEU A 462 4.67 -12.61 -21.72
N GLY A 463 3.89 -13.20 -22.63
CA GLY A 463 4.26 -14.38 -23.40
C GLY A 463 5.42 -14.18 -24.38
N THR A 464 5.71 -12.93 -24.77
CA THR A 464 6.70 -12.61 -25.83
C THR A 464 7.76 -11.58 -25.44
N LEU A 465 7.71 -11.04 -24.23
CA LEU A 465 8.67 -10.05 -23.74
C LEU A 465 10.10 -10.60 -23.75
N ASP A 466 11.07 -9.76 -24.12
CA ASP A 466 12.47 -10.14 -24.02
C ASP A 466 12.86 -10.29 -22.54
N VAL A 467 13.22 -11.51 -22.16
CA VAL A 467 13.68 -11.83 -20.81
C VAL A 467 14.94 -11.06 -20.46
N SER A 468 15.78 -10.70 -21.43
CA SER A 468 17.01 -9.94 -21.19
C SER A 468 16.72 -8.54 -20.63
N GLU A 469 15.59 -7.95 -20.99
CA GLU A 469 15.10 -6.65 -20.52
C GLU A 469 14.45 -6.73 -19.14
N ALA A 470 14.08 -7.93 -18.67
CA ALA A 470 13.49 -8.10 -17.34
C ALA A 470 14.53 -7.90 -16.22
N SER A 471 14.04 -7.41 -15.09
CA SER A 471 14.86 -7.26 -13.88
C SER A 471 15.43 -8.62 -13.45
N PRO A 472 16.65 -8.68 -12.86
CA PRO A 472 17.24 -9.95 -12.43
C PRO A 472 16.32 -10.80 -11.53
N LEU A 473 15.47 -10.14 -10.73
CA LEU A 473 14.51 -10.79 -9.84
C LEU A 473 13.32 -11.44 -10.59
N ASP A 474 12.96 -10.91 -11.76
CA ASP A 474 11.79 -11.34 -12.52
C ASP A 474 12.15 -12.29 -13.68
N ARG A 475 13.43 -12.36 -14.09
CA ARG A 475 13.88 -13.16 -15.25
C ARG A 475 13.43 -14.62 -15.19
N GLN A 476 13.68 -15.28 -14.06
CA GLN A 476 13.31 -16.70 -13.88
C GLN A 476 11.79 -16.89 -13.93
N LYS A 477 11.04 -16.00 -13.27
CA LYS A 477 9.57 -16.04 -13.25
C LYS A 477 8.99 -15.84 -14.65
N LEU A 478 9.52 -14.87 -15.40
CA LEU A 478 9.10 -14.59 -16.76
C LEU A 478 9.41 -15.78 -17.69
N GLN A 479 10.59 -16.38 -17.59
CA GLN A 479 10.94 -17.59 -18.36
C GLN A 479 10.00 -18.75 -18.06
N GLN A 480 9.76 -19.01 -16.77
CA GLN A 480 8.88 -20.09 -16.35
C GLN A 480 7.45 -19.85 -16.85
N TRP A 481 6.96 -18.62 -16.76
CA TRP A 481 5.66 -18.23 -17.27
C TRP A 481 5.57 -18.41 -18.80
N GLN A 482 6.55 -17.90 -19.55
CA GLN A 482 6.57 -18.01 -21.01
C GLN A 482 6.58 -19.46 -21.49
N GLN A 483 7.38 -20.32 -20.85
CA GLN A 483 7.40 -21.74 -21.15
C GLN A 483 6.04 -22.39 -20.87
N ALA A 484 5.45 -22.12 -19.70
CA ALA A 484 4.16 -22.69 -19.32
C ALA A 484 3.04 -22.23 -20.25
N PHE A 485 2.94 -20.91 -20.49
CA PHE A 485 1.93 -20.30 -21.35
C PHE A 485 2.05 -20.76 -22.81
N GLY A 486 3.28 -20.86 -23.34
CA GLY A 486 3.54 -21.38 -24.68
C GLY A 486 3.26 -22.88 -24.85
N SER A 487 3.16 -23.63 -23.74
CA SER A 487 2.84 -25.07 -23.76
C SER A 487 1.34 -25.38 -23.78
N LEU A 488 0.49 -24.35 -23.65
CA LEU A 488 -0.96 -24.51 -23.59
C LEU A 488 -1.55 -24.67 -24.99
N ASP A 489 -2.44 -25.67 -25.14
CA ASP A 489 -3.25 -25.81 -26.35
C ASP A 489 -4.40 -24.78 -26.42
N ASP A 490 -5.12 -24.73 -27.55
CA ASP A 490 -6.15 -23.73 -27.80
C ASP A 490 -7.28 -23.76 -26.74
N GLN A 491 -7.68 -24.95 -26.29
CA GLN A 491 -8.71 -25.11 -25.26
C GLN A 491 -8.18 -24.60 -23.90
N GLU A 492 -6.95 -24.98 -23.54
CA GLU A 492 -6.30 -24.54 -22.31
C GLU A 492 -6.11 -23.01 -22.28
N GLN A 493 -5.70 -22.40 -23.40
CA GLN A 493 -5.58 -20.94 -23.52
C GLN A 493 -6.94 -20.25 -23.43
N LEU A 494 -7.98 -20.79 -24.07
CA LEU A 494 -9.33 -20.24 -23.99
C LEU A 494 -9.87 -20.29 -22.55
N TYR A 495 -9.69 -21.43 -21.87
CA TYR A 495 -10.08 -21.62 -20.48
C TYR A 495 -9.37 -20.63 -19.56
N LEU A 496 -8.04 -20.53 -19.67
CA LEU A 496 -7.22 -19.61 -18.88
C LEU A 496 -7.66 -18.15 -19.07
N ARG A 497 -7.82 -17.70 -20.31
CA ARG A 497 -8.27 -16.33 -20.64
C ARG A 497 -9.67 -16.04 -20.08
N ALA A 498 -10.59 -17.01 -20.16
CA ALA A 498 -11.93 -16.86 -19.62
C ALA A 498 -11.93 -16.69 -18.10
N LEU A 499 -11.14 -17.49 -17.37
CA LEU A 499 -11.01 -17.38 -15.92
C LEU A 499 -10.32 -16.10 -15.47
N ILE A 500 -9.26 -15.66 -16.17
CA ILE A 500 -8.60 -14.38 -15.88
C ILE A 500 -9.60 -13.22 -16.05
N ALA A 501 -10.34 -13.19 -17.16
CA ALA A 501 -11.33 -12.14 -17.39
C ALA A 501 -12.48 -12.17 -16.37
N PHE A 502 -12.89 -13.37 -15.93
CA PHE A 502 -13.86 -13.55 -14.85
C PHE A 502 -13.31 -13.00 -13.53
N ALA A 503 -12.10 -13.39 -13.13
CA ALA A 503 -11.48 -12.97 -11.89
C ALA A 503 -11.36 -11.44 -11.77
N PHE A 504 -10.87 -10.77 -12.83
CA PHE A 504 -10.78 -9.31 -12.83
C PHE A 504 -12.16 -8.63 -12.80
N ARG A 505 -13.16 -9.18 -13.50
CA ARG A 505 -14.51 -8.63 -13.49
C ARG A 505 -15.20 -8.78 -12.14
N GLU A 506 -15.08 -9.94 -11.53
CA GLU A 506 -15.64 -10.22 -10.20
C GLU A 506 -14.99 -9.33 -9.13
N TRP A 507 -13.66 -9.21 -9.20
CA TRP A 507 -12.93 -8.34 -8.28
C TRP A 507 -13.29 -6.87 -8.47
N ILE A 508 -13.27 -6.32 -9.70
CA ILE A 508 -13.67 -4.93 -9.94
C ILE A 508 -15.11 -4.70 -9.45
N THR A 509 -16.04 -5.61 -9.76
CA THR A 509 -17.44 -5.53 -9.29
C THR A 509 -17.54 -5.54 -7.76
N THR A 510 -16.69 -6.32 -7.08
CA THR A 510 -16.62 -6.32 -5.62
C THR A 510 -16.07 -4.99 -5.07
N MET A 511 -15.13 -4.37 -5.78
CA MET A 511 -14.52 -3.11 -5.35
C MET A 511 -15.43 -1.90 -5.59
N VAL A 512 -16.04 -1.77 -6.77
CA VAL A 512 -16.77 -0.55 -7.18
C VAL A 512 -18.29 -0.73 -7.28
N GLY A 513 -18.78 -1.98 -7.15
CA GLY A 513 -20.20 -2.31 -7.27
C GLY A 513 -20.65 -2.59 -8.71
N SER A 514 -21.94 -2.87 -8.89
CA SER A 514 -22.58 -2.96 -10.21
C SER A 514 -24.06 -2.57 -10.15
N PRO A 515 -24.74 -2.30 -11.28
CA PRO A 515 -26.17 -2.05 -11.28
C PRO A 515 -27.02 -3.18 -10.67
N MET A 516 -26.52 -4.42 -10.65
CA MET A 516 -27.20 -5.58 -10.07
C MET A 516 -26.85 -5.83 -8.60
N ARG A 517 -25.77 -5.21 -8.10
CA ARG A 517 -25.28 -5.35 -6.73
C ARG A 517 -25.04 -3.95 -6.18
N ASN A 518 -26.03 -3.43 -5.46
CA ASN A 518 -25.91 -2.14 -4.77
C ASN A 518 -24.67 -2.20 -3.86
N GLY A 519 -23.75 -1.25 -4.03
CA GLY A 519 -22.53 -1.10 -3.24
C GLY A 519 -21.44 -2.16 -3.48
N GLY A 520 -20.23 -1.70 -3.80
CA GLY A 520 -18.97 -2.44 -3.62
C GLY A 520 -18.20 -1.90 -2.42
N TYR A 521 -16.94 -2.31 -2.25
CA TYR A 521 -16.05 -1.76 -1.20
C TYR A 521 -16.00 -0.23 -1.20
N SER A 522 -16.16 0.41 -2.37
CA SER A 522 -16.21 1.86 -2.50
C SER A 522 -17.34 2.54 -1.72
N SER A 523 -18.40 1.82 -1.31
CA SER A 523 -19.42 2.38 -0.42
C SER A 523 -18.82 2.85 0.92
N LEU A 524 -17.68 2.30 1.33
CA LEU A 524 -16.92 2.74 2.49
C LEU A 524 -16.64 4.25 2.47
N TRP A 525 -16.31 4.83 1.31
CA TRP A 525 -16.06 6.28 1.20
C TRP A 525 -17.13 7.02 0.41
N ARG A 526 -17.91 6.32 -0.43
CA ARG A 526 -18.89 6.94 -1.31
C ARG A 526 -20.26 7.16 -0.66
N SER A 527 -20.62 6.36 0.33
CA SER A 527 -21.92 6.47 1.00
C SER A 527 -21.80 7.34 2.25
N ALA A 528 -22.81 8.20 2.47
CA ALA A 528 -22.90 8.98 3.70
C ALA A 528 -23.21 8.07 4.90
N ILE A 529 -22.93 8.51 6.13
CA ILE A 529 -23.17 7.65 7.31
C ILE A 529 -24.66 7.36 7.50
N GLU A 530 -25.52 8.34 7.24
CA GLU A 530 -26.97 8.18 7.31
C GLU A 530 -27.46 7.11 6.33
N GLU A 531 -26.98 7.15 5.09
CA GLU A 531 -27.29 6.15 4.05
C GLU A 531 -26.82 4.75 4.48
N LYS A 532 -25.60 4.62 5.01
CA LYS A 532 -25.08 3.34 5.51
C LYS A 532 -25.94 2.74 6.63
N SER A 533 -26.51 3.61 7.45
CA SER A 533 -27.37 3.24 8.57
C SER A 533 -28.73 2.74 8.08
N GLU A 534 -29.30 3.40 7.06
CA GLU A 534 -30.55 2.99 6.42
C GLU A 534 -30.40 1.69 5.63
N GLU A 535 -29.25 1.45 5.00
CA GLU A 535 -28.97 0.21 4.26
C GLU A 535 -28.70 -1.00 5.16
N LEU A 536 -28.55 -0.81 6.48
CA LEU A 536 -28.26 -1.87 7.47
C LEU A 536 -27.01 -2.69 7.14
N ARG A 537 -26.00 -2.07 6.52
CA ARG A 537 -24.74 -2.74 6.11
C ARG A 537 -23.60 -2.50 7.09
N SER A 538 -23.70 -1.43 7.87
CA SER A 538 -22.62 -0.90 8.69
C SER A 538 -23.15 -0.62 10.09
N LEU A 539 -22.26 -0.69 11.09
CA LEU A 539 -22.56 -0.26 12.45
C LEU A 539 -22.05 1.18 12.60
N THR A 540 -22.97 2.12 12.75
CA THR A 540 -22.69 3.56 12.82
C THR A 540 -23.09 4.11 14.19
N PHE A 541 -22.69 5.36 14.47
CA PHE A 541 -22.97 6.03 15.74
C PHE A 541 -22.49 5.25 16.98
N LEU A 542 -21.39 4.50 16.82
CA LEU A 542 -20.75 3.75 17.90
C LEU A 542 -20.01 4.70 18.83
N ARG A 543 -20.11 4.50 20.15
CA ARG A 543 -19.34 5.24 21.15
C ARG A 543 -18.25 4.36 21.72
N PHE A 544 -17.02 4.85 21.71
CA PHE A 544 -15.90 4.12 22.30
C PHE A 544 -16.03 4.06 23.84
N ASP A 545 -15.79 2.89 24.43
CA ASP A 545 -15.75 2.69 25.88
C ASP A 545 -14.32 2.42 26.35
N THR A 546 -13.71 3.45 26.94
CA THR A 546 -12.35 3.40 27.48
C THR A 546 -12.20 2.40 28.63
N THR A 547 -13.24 2.20 29.45
CA THR A 547 -13.17 1.39 30.67
C THR A 547 -13.32 -0.10 30.39
N ALA A 548 -14.17 -0.46 29.42
CA ALA A 548 -14.37 -1.85 29.00
C ALA A 548 -13.33 -2.33 27.97
N SER A 549 -12.45 -1.45 27.49
CA SER A 549 -11.42 -1.77 26.50
C SER A 549 -10.14 -2.31 27.12
N ASN A 550 -9.55 -3.33 26.51
CA ASN A 550 -8.21 -3.83 26.84
C ASN A 550 -7.19 -3.30 25.82
N TRP A 551 -6.50 -2.22 26.19
CA TRP A 551 -5.52 -1.56 25.34
C TRP A 551 -4.30 -2.42 25.02
N GLU A 552 -3.81 -3.21 25.98
CA GLU A 552 -2.61 -4.05 25.81
C GLU A 552 -2.81 -5.13 24.74
N ARG A 553 -4.03 -5.69 24.68
CA ARG A 553 -4.38 -6.69 23.67
C ARG A 553 -4.98 -6.08 22.40
N GLY A 554 -5.16 -4.75 22.36
CA GLY A 554 -5.86 -4.06 21.28
C GLY A 554 -7.30 -4.55 21.11
N TYR A 555 -7.99 -4.88 22.21
CA TYR A 555 -9.41 -5.25 22.22
C TYR A 555 -10.23 -4.03 22.63
N LEU A 556 -10.89 -3.41 21.67
CA LEU A 556 -11.61 -2.16 21.83
C LEU A 556 -13.11 -2.41 21.88
N THR A 557 -13.76 -1.88 22.92
CA THR A 557 -15.20 -2.00 23.15
C THR A 557 -15.90 -0.74 22.68
N PHE A 558 -16.97 -0.91 21.92
CA PHE A 558 -17.83 0.17 21.45
C PHE A 558 -19.27 -0.10 21.85
N CYS A 559 -19.89 0.87 22.51
CA CYS A 559 -21.29 0.82 22.91
C CYS A 559 -22.20 1.35 21.81
N PHE A 560 -23.35 0.70 21.66
CA PHE A 560 -24.43 1.15 20.79
C PHE A 560 -25.13 2.34 21.42
N THR A 561 -25.50 3.31 20.58
CA THR A 561 -26.31 4.45 21.01
C THR A 561 -27.73 4.32 20.47
N ASP A 562 -28.63 5.21 20.88
CA ASP A 562 -30.02 5.24 20.37
C ASP A 562 -30.10 5.44 18.85
N ARG A 563 -29.00 5.87 18.21
CA ARG A 563 -28.89 6.06 16.76
C ARG A 563 -28.22 4.88 16.05
N THR A 564 -27.60 3.96 16.78
CA THR A 564 -26.96 2.78 16.18
C THR A 564 -28.03 1.83 15.63
N PRO A 565 -27.90 1.35 14.38
CA PRO A 565 -28.86 0.42 13.81
C PRO A 565 -29.02 -0.85 14.68
N HIS A 566 -30.26 -1.20 15.02
CA HIS A 566 -30.57 -2.40 15.82
C HIS A 566 -30.36 -3.71 15.06
N VAL A 567 -30.27 -3.66 13.73
CA VAL A 567 -30.06 -4.81 12.86
C VAL A 567 -28.82 -4.55 12.01
N HIS A 568 -27.90 -5.51 12.00
CA HIS A 568 -26.63 -5.43 11.27
C HIS A 568 -26.16 -6.83 10.84
N PRO A 569 -25.25 -6.95 9.85
CA PRO A 569 -24.85 -8.25 9.30
C PRO A 569 -23.68 -8.90 10.04
N PHE A 570 -22.98 -8.15 10.90
CA PHE A 570 -21.75 -8.61 11.57
C PHE A 570 -21.95 -9.82 12.47
N ARG A 571 -20.95 -10.70 12.48
CA ARG A 571 -20.79 -11.90 13.31
C ARG A 571 -19.39 -11.95 13.90
N SER A 572 -19.22 -12.70 14.98
CA SER A 572 -17.88 -13.03 15.49
C SER A 572 -17.02 -13.67 14.40
N GLY A 573 -15.80 -13.17 14.25
CA GLY A 573 -14.84 -13.57 13.21
C GLY A 573 -14.87 -12.72 11.94
N ASP A 574 -15.88 -11.89 11.72
CA ASP A 574 -15.94 -11.01 10.55
C ASP A 574 -14.82 -9.96 10.62
N VAL A 575 -14.19 -9.65 9.49
CA VAL A 575 -13.23 -8.55 9.40
C VAL A 575 -13.93 -7.26 8.97
N ALA A 576 -13.46 -6.15 9.52
CA ALA A 576 -14.10 -4.85 9.37
C ALA A 576 -13.07 -3.71 9.33
N VAL A 577 -13.52 -2.57 8.82
CA VAL A 577 -12.80 -1.30 8.85
C VAL A 577 -13.51 -0.35 9.81
N LEU A 578 -12.80 0.01 10.86
CA LEU A 578 -13.23 0.98 11.88
C LEU A 578 -12.63 2.35 11.55
N TYR A 579 -13.45 3.40 11.59
CA TYR A 579 -13.03 4.77 11.33
C TYR A 579 -13.95 5.75 12.05
N ARG A 580 -13.51 7.01 12.18
CA ARG A 580 -14.33 8.06 12.81
C ARG A 580 -15.43 8.52 11.88
N HIS A 581 -16.58 8.87 12.44
CA HIS A 581 -17.73 9.34 11.66
C HIS A 581 -17.43 10.64 10.87
N ASP A 582 -16.64 11.54 11.46
CA ASP A 582 -16.22 12.81 10.84
C ASP A 582 -15.06 12.66 9.86
N ALA A 583 -14.53 11.44 9.69
CA ALA A 583 -13.50 11.13 8.69
C ALA A 583 -14.04 11.16 7.26
N LEU A 584 -15.35 10.95 7.06
CA LEU A 584 -15.96 11.00 5.73
C LEU A 584 -16.22 12.44 5.31
N VAL A 585 -15.45 12.90 4.32
CA VAL A 585 -15.61 14.24 3.75
C VAL A 585 -16.85 14.26 2.85
N ARG A 586 -17.63 15.34 2.91
CA ARG A 586 -18.79 15.56 2.03
C ARG A 586 -18.34 15.50 0.57
N GLY A 587 -18.91 14.58 -0.21
CA GLY A 587 -18.55 14.36 -1.62
C GLY A 587 -17.91 13.00 -1.89
N GLY A 588 -17.49 12.28 -0.84
CA GLY A 588 -17.13 10.87 -0.92
C GLY A 588 -15.88 10.56 -1.75
N ASP A 589 -14.90 11.46 -1.75
CA ASP A 589 -13.64 11.32 -2.48
C ASP A 589 -12.44 10.98 -1.58
N THR A 590 -12.56 11.11 -0.25
CA THR A 590 -11.51 10.71 0.69
C THR A 590 -12.03 10.33 2.08
N ILE A 591 -11.25 9.53 2.80
CA ILE A 591 -11.39 9.29 4.24
C ILE A 591 -10.23 10.03 4.93
N THR A 592 -10.52 10.99 5.79
CA THR A 592 -9.48 11.72 6.53
C THR A 592 -9.00 10.93 7.73
N GLY A 593 -7.73 11.13 8.10
CA GLY A 593 -7.09 10.39 9.18
C GLY A 593 -6.90 8.90 8.90
N GLN A 594 -6.55 8.17 9.97
CA GLN A 594 -6.27 6.74 9.93
C GLN A 594 -7.56 5.91 9.95
N VAL A 595 -7.55 4.79 9.24
CA VAL A 595 -8.54 3.70 9.39
C VAL A 595 -7.92 2.51 10.13
N PHE A 596 -8.75 1.74 10.83
CA PHE A 596 -8.31 0.58 11.60
C PHE A 596 -8.95 -0.70 11.06
N LYS A 597 -8.12 -1.61 10.55
CA LYS A 597 -8.59 -2.96 10.23
C LYS A 597 -8.71 -3.77 11.52
N CYS A 598 -9.84 -4.45 11.69
CA CYS A 598 -10.13 -5.21 12.90
C CYS A 598 -10.95 -6.48 12.60
N THR A 599 -11.01 -7.36 13.59
CA THR A 599 -11.88 -8.54 13.59
C THR A 599 -12.93 -8.37 14.68
N VAL A 600 -14.18 -8.68 14.39
CA VAL A 600 -15.25 -8.73 15.39
C VAL A 600 -14.98 -9.91 16.33
N ARG A 601 -14.65 -9.60 17.58
CA ARG A 601 -14.37 -10.63 18.60
C ARG A 601 -15.68 -11.17 19.17
N SER A 602 -16.52 -10.27 19.65
CA SER A 602 -17.82 -10.61 20.24
C SER A 602 -18.83 -9.49 20.04
N LEU A 603 -20.10 -9.90 20.01
CA LEU A 603 -21.26 -9.01 19.90
C LEU A 603 -22.14 -9.20 21.13
N GLY A 604 -22.44 -8.10 21.81
CA GLY A 604 -23.40 -8.03 22.90
C GLY A 604 -24.74 -7.47 22.42
N ARG A 605 -25.67 -7.25 23.36
CA ARG A 605 -26.97 -6.63 23.08
C ARG A 605 -26.85 -5.14 22.75
N ASP A 606 -25.88 -4.47 23.37
CA ASP A 606 -25.69 -3.02 23.40
C ASP A 606 -24.23 -2.63 23.14
N HIS A 607 -23.38 -3.56 22.72
CA HIS A 607 -21.97 -3.30 22.47
C HIS A 607 -21.35 -4.29 21.48
N ILE A 608 -20.20 -3.93 20.95
CA ILE A 608 -19.33 -4.76 20.12
C ILE A 608 -17.89 -4.67 20.61
N VAL A 609 -17.18 -5.79 20.59
CA VAL A 609 -15.75 -5.85 20.92
C VAL A 609 -14.96 -6.17 19.67
N LEU A 610 -13.99 -5.32 19.33
CA LEU A 610 -13.16 -5.41 18.14
C LEU A 610 -11.73 -5.74 18.52
N SER A 611 -11.11 -6.70 17.85
CA SER A 611 -9.67 -6.97 17.92
C SER A 611 -8.98 -6.21 16.81
N LEU A 612 -8.23 -5.14 17.12
CA LEU A 612 -7.46 -4.42 16.11
C LEU A 612 -6.37 -5.33 15.53
N ARG A 613 -6.14 -5.27 14.21
CA ARG A 613 -5.06 -6.05 13.58
C ARG A 613 -3.69 -5.57 14.06
N ASN A 614 -3.50 -4.25 14.11
CA ASN A 614 -2.31 -3.65 14.68
C ASN A 614 -2.55 -3.33 16.17
N LYS A 615 -1.62 -3.76 17.02
CA LYS A 615 -1.69 -3.60 18.48
C LYS A 615 -0.96 -2.35 18.98
N LEU A 616 -0.08 -1.77 18.16
CA LEU A 616 0.63 -0.53 18.47
C LEU A 616 0.01 0.63 17.70
N PHE A 617 -0.86 1.36 18.39
CA PHE A 617 -1.60 2.48 17.81
C PHE A 617 -1.66 3.65 18.78
N ASP A 618 -1.82 4.86 18.23
CA ASP A 618 -1.99 6.05 19.05
C ASP A 618 -3.35 6.02 19.77
N ARG A 619 -3.30 5.91 21.09
CA ARG A 619 -4.47 5.90 21.97
C ARG A 619 -5.18 7.25 22.00
N THR A 620 -4.49 8.35 21.69
CA THR A 620 -5.09 9.70 21.68
C THR A 620 -6.16 9.85 20.59
N LEU A 621 -6.08 9.05 19.53
CA LEU A 621 -7.10 9.00 18.46
C LEU A 621 -8.49 8.59 18.99
N PHE A 622 -8.53 7.88 20.12
CA PHE A 622 -9.75 7.43 20.79
C PHE A 622 -10.15 8.31 21.99
N ALA A 623 -9.36 9.33 22.32
CA ALA A 623 -9.63 10.23 23.45
C ALA A 623 -10.64 11.34 23.11
N SER A 624 -10.84 11.65 21.83
CA SER A 624 -11.81 12.66 21.41
C SER A 624 -13.24 12.15 21.53
N GLU A 625 -14.13 13.00 22.05
CA GLU A 625 -15.57 12.75 21.95
C GLU A 625 -16.00 12.69 20.48
N GLY A 626 -16.80 11.68 20.14
CA GLY A 626 -17.25 11.50 18.77
C GLY A 626 -17.85 10.11 18.56
N PHE A 627 -18.39 9.93 17.36
CA PHE A 627 -18.93 8.66 16.91
C PHE A 627 -17.96 7.94 16.01
N TRP A 628 -18.02 6.62 16.06
CA TRP A 628 -17.29 5.71 15.19
C TRP A 628 -18.27 4.98 14.27
N ALA A 629 -17.72 4.52 13.15
CA ALA A 629 -18.41 3.67 12.21
C ALA A 629 -17.55 2.45 11.88
N LEU A 630 -18.23 1.34 11.63
CA LEU A 630 -17.67 0.04 11.32
C LEU A 630 -18.33 -0.49 10.05
N ASP A 631 -17.54 -0.59 8.99
CA ASP A 631 -17.94 -1.17 7.72
C ASP A 631 -17.32 -2.56 7.54
N PRO A 632 -17.96 -3.49 6.82
CA PRO A 632 -17.34 -4.74 6.47
C PRO A 632 -16.10 -4.49 5.60
N ASP A 633 -14.99 -5.15 5.92
CA ASP A 633 -13.81 -5.17 5.06
C ASP A 633 -13.99 -6.26 3.99
N VAL A 634 -13.22 -6.19 2.90
CA VAL A 634 -13.30 -7.18 1.83
C VAL A 634 -12.70 -8.50 2.31
N LEU A 635 -13.56 -9.42 2.72
CA LEU A 635 -13.24 -10.80 3.13
C LEU A 635 -12.88 -11.72 1.93
N SER A 636 -13.04 -11.28 0.69
CA SER A 636 -12.95 -12.16 -0.48
C SER A 636 -11.53 -12.65 -0.77
N ILE A 637 -11.44 -13.86 -1.35
CA ILE A 637 -10.29 -14.31 -2.14
C ILE A 637 -9.88 -13.16 -3.06
N GLY A 638 -8.74 -12.52 -2.76
CA GLY A 638 -8.27 -11.37 -3.52
C GLY A 638 -8.02 -11.74 -4.98
N ILE A 639 -7.96 -10.72 -5.83
CA ILE A 639 -7.57 -10.92 -7.24
C ILE A 639 -6.27 -11.73 -7.37
N GLU A 640 -5.35 -11.54 -6.42
CA GLU A 640 -4.11 -12.31 -6.31
C GLU A 640 -4.35 -13.82 -6.27
N SER A 641 -5.19 -14.31 -5.37
CA SER A 641 -5.44 -15.75 -5.23
C SER A 641 -6.16 -16.33 -6.46
N MET A 642 -7.13 -15.61 -7.03
CA MET A 642 -7.84 -16.07 -8.23
C MET A 642 -6.93 -16.14 -9.46
N VAL A 643 -6.12 -15.11 -9.70
CA VAL A 643 -5.20 -15.06 -10.84
C VAL A 643 -4.00 -15.98 -10.62
N ARG A 644 -3.54 -16.15 -9.39
CA ARG A 644 -2.51 -17.13 -9.02
C ARG A 644 -2.96 -18.56 -9.28
N ALA A 645 -4.22 -18.89 -9.00
CA ALA A 645 -4.78 -20.19 -9.34
C ALA A 645 -4.80 -20.42 -10.87
N CYS A 646 -5.07 -19.37 -11.66
CA CYS A 646 -4.96 -19.42 -13.12
C CYS A 646 -3.50 -19.68 -13.56
N GLY A 647 -2.53 -19.02 -12.93
CA GLY A 647 -1.11 -19.26 -13.18
C GLY A 647 -0.66 -20.66 -12.79
N GLN A 648 -1.10 -21.17 -11.63
CA GLN A 648 -0.85 -22.55 -11.19
C GLN A 648 -1.46 -23.59 -12.13
N PHE A 649 -2.64 -23.32 -12.71
CA PHE A 649 -3.21 -24.16 -13.76
C PHE A 649 -2.26 -24.22 -14.97
N ALA A 650 -1.77 -23.09 -15.45
CA ALA A 650 -0.84 -23.07 -16.60
C ALA A 650 0.47 -23.81 -16.30
N LEU A 651 0.99 -23.68 -15.07
CA LEU A 651 2.21 -24.33 -14.60
C LEU A 651 2.05 -25.82 -14.28
N ALA A 652 0.81 -26.31 -14.13
CA ALA A 652 0.55 -27.71 -13.80
C ALA A 652 0.91 -28.65 -14.97
N PRO A 653 1.33 -29.90 -14.70
CA PRO A 653 1.54 -30.90 -15.75
C PRO A 653 0.28 -31.09 -16.61
N ARG A 654 0.47 -31.35 -17.91
CA ARG A 654 -0.63 -31.51 -18.88
C ARG A 654 -1.68 -32.50 -18.37
N GLU A 655 -1.28 -33.65 -17.84
CA GLU A 655 -2.19 -34.66 -17.29
C GLU A 655 -3.15 -34.08 -16.24
N ARG A 656 -2.63 -33.28 -15.30
CA ARG A 656 -3.43 -32.62 -14.27
C ARG A 656 -4.37 -31.57 -14.87
N ARG A 657 -3.92 -30.81 -15.87
CA ARG A 657 -4.78 -29.82 -16.55
C ARG A 657 -5.93 -30.50 -17.28
N GLN A 658 -5.65 -31.58 -18.01
CA GLN A 658 -6.66 -32.35 -18.74
C GLN A 658 -7.68 -33.01 -17.81
N LEU A 659 -7.25 -33.48 -16.65
CA LEU A 659 -8.13 -33.95 -15.58
C LEU A 659 -9.04 -32.83 -15.06
N LEU A 660 -8.49 -31.64 -14.77
CA LEU A 660 -9.26 -30.48 -14.29
C LEU A 660 -10.26 -29.94 -15.32
N LEU A 661 -9.93 -30.06 -16.61
CA LEU A 661 -10.83 -29.71 -17.71
C LEU A 661 -11.92 -30.77 -17.96
N GLY A 662 -11.86 -31.92 -17.28
CA GLY A 662 -12.77 -33.04 -17.51
C GLY A 662 -12.53 -33.80 -18.82
N ASN A 663 -11.40 -33.54 -19.50
CA ASN A 663 -11.02 -34.23 -20.73
C ASN A 663 -10.51 -35.66 -20.46
N VAL A 664 -10.03 -35.93 -19.24
CA VAL A 664 -9.59 -37.25 -18.77
C VAL A 664 -10.40 -37.63 -17.54
N ALA A 665 -10.97 -38.84 -17.52
CA ALA A 665 -11.71 -39.34 -16.37
C ALA A 665 -10.77 -39.66 -15.18
N PRO A 666 -11.18 -39.39 -13.93
CA PRO A 666 -10.39 -39.74 -12.76
C PRO A 666 -10.23 -41.25 -12.63
N ARG A 667 -9.02 -41.68 -12.26
CA ARG A 667 -8.64 -43.09 -12.10
C ARG A 667 -9.17 -43.64 -10.78
N ARG A 668 -9.38 -44.95 -10.78
CA ARG A 668 -9.84 -45.72 -9.62
C ARG A 668 -9.04 -47.00 -9.48
N GLN A 669 -8.63 -47.29 -8.25
CA GLN A 669 -8.06 -48.56 -7.85
C GLN A 669 -8.85 -49.11 -6.65
N PRO A 670 -9.59 -50.22 -6.82
CA PRO A 670 -10.32 -50.83 -5.72
C PRO A 670 -9.41 -51.16 -4.54
N LEU A 671 -9.86 -50.81 -3.34
CA LEU A 671 -9.19 -51.12 -2.07
C LEU A 671 -10.13 -51.93 -1.17
N ALA A 672 -9.56 -52.86 -0.42
CA ALA A 672 -10.29 -53.58 0.62
C ALA A 672 -10.34 -52.71 1.88
N VAL A 673 -11.46 -52.00 2.08
CA VAL A 673 -11.66 -51.09 3.21
C VAL A 673 -12.39 -51.82 4.33
N PRO A 674 -11.81 -51.97 5.54
CA PRO A 674 -12.51 -52.51 6.69
C PRO A 674 -13.76 -51.68 7.00
N ARG A 675 -14.90 -52.33 7.21
CA ARG A 675 -16.16 -51.63 7.45
C ARG A 675 -16.18 -50.96 8.82
N PRO A 676 -16.28 -49.62 8.91
CA PRO A 676 -16.44 -48.96 10.20
C PRO A 676 -17.85 -49.23 10.76
N ALA A 677 -17.93 -49.53 12.06
CA ALA A 677 -19.18 -49.92 12.72
C ALA A 677 -20.29 -48.83 12.68
N ARG A 678 -19.91 -47.56 12.47
CA ARG A 678 -20.80 -46.40 12.54
C ARG A 678 -21.43 -46.02 11.20
N LEU A 679 -21.12 -46.73 10.11
CA LEU A 679 -21.59 -46.39 8.77
C LEU A 679 -22.81 -47.23 8.35
N THR A 680 -23.80 -46.54 7.79
CA THR A 680 -24.86 -47.17 6.98
C THR A 680 -24.28 -47.86 5.75
N ASP A 681 -25.05 -48.75 5.12
CA ASP A 681 -24.59 -49.45 3.91
C ASP A 681 -24.17 -48.48 2.79
N LEU A 682 -24.98 -47.44 2.56
CA LEU A 682 -24.68 -46.42 1.56
C LEU A 682 -23.42 -45.62 1.92
N GLN A 683 -23.25 -45.20 3.17
CA GLN A 683 -22.04 -44.48 3.59
C GLN A 683 -20.78 -45.36 3.48
N TYR A 684 -20.88 -46.65 3.79
CA TYR A 684 -19.78 -47.58 3.63
C TYR A 684 -19.42 -47.78 2.15
N GLU A 685 -20.42 -47.91 1.26
CA GLU A 685 -20.18 -47.98 -0.18
C GLU A 685 -19.49 -46.71 -0.69
N LEU A 686 -19.96 -45.53 -0.27
CA LEU A 686 -19.37 -44.24 -0.63
C LEU A 686 -17.94 -44.10 -0.10
N LEU A 687 -17.66 -44.56 1.13
CA LEU A 687 -16.31 -44.57 1.69
C LEU A 687 -15.37 -45.43 0.83
N CYS A 688 -15.80 -46.65 0.47
CA CYS A 688 -15.02 -47.54 -0.40
C CYS A 688 -14.74 -46.90 -1.77
N ARG A 689 -15.72 -46.18 -2.33
CA ARG A 689 -15.55 -45.48 -3.61
C ARG A 689 -14.60 -44.29 -3.49
N CYS A 690 -14.69 -43.53 -2.39
CA CYS A 690 -13.80 -42.40 -2.15
C CYS A 690 -12.35 -42.85 -1.98
N LEU A 691 -12.10 -43.85 -1.15
CA LEU A 691 -10.75 -44.37 -0.89
C LEU A 691 -10.14 -45.07 -2.11
N ALA A 692 -10.97 -45.57 -3.02
CA ALA A 692 -10.51 -46.14 -4.29
C ALA A 692 -10.12 -45.07 -5.34
N ALA A 693 -10.44 -43.80 -5.13
CA ALA A 693 -10.10 -42.74 -6.08
C ALA A 693 -8.60 -42.40 -6.00
N GLN A 694 -7.93 -42.31 -7.15
CA GLN A 694 -6.51 -41.93 -7.21
C GLN A 694 -6.29 -40.44 -7.52
N ASP A 695 -7.33 -39.76 -8.00
CA ASP A 695 -7.23 -38.39 -8.49
C ASP A 695 -8.12 -37.43 -7.69
N TYR A 696 -9.44 -37.56 -7.79
CA TYR A 696 -10.40 -36.84 -6.94
C TYR A 696 -11.71 -37.61 -6.79
N PHE A 697 -12.48 -37.28 -5.76
CA PHE A 697 -13.83 -37.79 -5.53
C PHE A 697 -14.76 -36.66 -5.09
N LEU A 698 -15.94 -36.56 -5.71
CA LEU A 698 -16.96 -35.58 -5.34
C LEU A 698 -18.03 -36.25 -4.49
N LEU A 699 -18.06 -35.88 -3.20
CA LEU A 699 -19.06 -36.38 -2.27
C LEU A 699 -20.22 -35.37 -2.16
N GLU A 700 -21.34 -35.70 -2.80
CA GLU A 700 -22.59 -34.96 -2.62
C GLU A 700 -23.37 -35.52 -1.42
N GLY A 701 -23.92 -34.63 -0.61
CA GLY A 701 -24.79 -35.02 0.50
C GLY A 701 -25.69 -33.88 0.95
N PRO A 702 -27.01 -34.10 1.10
CA PRO A 702 -27.92 -33.12 1.69
C PRO A 702 -27.51 -32.68 3.12
N PRO A 703 -28.12 -31.60 3.66
CA PRO A 703 -27.94 -31.24 5.07
C PRO A 703 -28.31 -32.41 6.00
N GLY A 704 -27.49 -32.63 7.03
CA GLY A 704 -27.74 -33.68 8.04
C GLY A 704 -27.31 -35.11 7.67
N THR A 705 -26.80 -35.37 6.47
CA THR A 705 -26.40 -36.75 6.06
C THR A 705 -25.04 -37.23 6.57
N GLY A 706 -24.39 -36.45 7.45
CA GLY A 706 -23.12 -36.82 8.08
C GLY A 706 -21.88 -36.65 7.20
N LYS A 707 -21.88 -35.73 6.22
CA LYS A 707 -20.70 -35.45 5.38
C LYS A 707 -19.43 -35.19 6.21
N THR A 708 -19.50 -34.26 7.17
CA THR A 708 -18.36 -33.88 8.00
C THR A 708 -18.19 -34.84 9.19
N SER A 709 -19.24 -34.98 10.01
CA SER A 709 -19.18 -35.73 11.27
C SER A 709 -18.98 -37.24 11.09
N THR A 710 -19.30 -37.80 9.92
CA THR A 710 -19.25 -39.25 9.66
C THR A 710 -18.34 -39.60 8.50
N MET A 711 -18.57 -39.07 7.30
CA MET A 711 -17.80 -39.43 6.10
C MET A 711 -16.37 -38.91 6.19
N LEU A 712 -16.16 -37.61 6.41
CA LEU A 712 -14.82 -37.01 6.54
C LEU A 712 -14.03 -37.68 7.66
N ARG A 713 -14.63 -37.83 8.84
CA ARG A 713 -14.03 -38.57 9.94
C ARG A 713 -13.57 -39.98 9.53
N SER A 714 -14.44 -40.76 8.89
CA SER A 714 -14.11 -42.14 8.50
C SER A 714 -13.01 -42.21 7.44
N MET A 715 -12.96 -41.22 6.52
CA MET A 715 -11.89 -41.11 5.54
C MET A 715 -10.56 -40.79 6.23
N VAL A 716 -10.54 -39.81 7.12
CA VAL A 716 -9.33 -39.43 7.89
C VAL A 716 -8.84 -40.61 8.74
N ASP A 717 -9.72 -41.26 9.50
CA ASP A 717 -9.38 -42.40 10.35
C ASP A 717 -8.77 -43.56 9.53
N TYR A 718 -9.31 -43.83 8.34
CA TYR A 718 -8.73 -44.85 7.45
C TYR A 718 -7.37 -44.44 6.90
N LEU A 719 -7.24 -43.22 6.36
CA LEU A 719 -5.99 -42.75 5.75
C LEU A 719 -4.85 -42.71 6.78
N LEU A 720 -5.15 -42.33 8.02
CA LEU A 720 -4.16 -42.30 9.10
C LEU A 720 -3.62 -43.68 9.50
N SER A 721 -4.26 -44.77 9.07
CA SER A 721 -3.75 -46.14 9.29
C SER A 721 -2.41 -46.40 8.58
N ASP A 722 -2.12 -45.70 7.49
CA ASP A 722 -0.77 -45.66 6.91
C ASP A 722 0.03 -44.57 7.64
N PRO A 723 1.12 -44.88 8.37
CA PRO A 723 1.87 -43.89 9.15
C PRO A 723 2.53 -42.78 8.32
N ARG A 724 2.58 -42.91 6.99
CA ARG A 724 3.20 -41.93 6.08
C ARG A 724 2.23 -40.86 5.60
N GLU A 725 0.92 -41.07 5.76
CA GLU A 725 -0.10 -40.15 5.26
C GLU A 725 -0.16 -38.86 6.09
N VAL A 726 -0.29 -37.73 5.39
CA VAL A 726 -0.51 -36.41 5.98
C VAL A 726 -1.68 -35.76 5.23
N ILE A 727 -2.67 -35.30 5.98
CA ILE A 727 -3.97 -34.88 5.46
C ILE A 727 -4.16 -33.39 5.72
N LEU A 728 -4.46 -32.65 4.66
CA LEU A 728 -4.88 -31.25 4.76
C LEU A 728 -6.39 -31.16 4.54
N CYS A 729 -7.11 -30.77 5.58
CA CYS A 729 -8.55 -30.50 5.54
C CYS A 729 -8.77 -28.98 5.38
N THR A 730 -9.44 -28.56 4.33
CA THR A 730 -9.72 -27.13 4.06
C THR A 730 -11.20 -26.85 3.89
N ALA A 731 -11.63 -25.67 4.33
CA ALA A 731 -12.98 -25.19 4.12
C ALA A 731 -13.03 -23.65 4.12
N LEU A 732 -13.89 -23.06 3.29
CA LEU A 732 -13.90 -21.61 3.04
C LEU A 732 -14.08 -20.72 4.28
N THR A 733 -14.69 -21.19 5.37
CA THR A 733 -15.02 -20.36 6.55
C THR A 733 -14.45 -20.95 7.83
N ASN A 734 -14.03 -20.09 8.76
CA ASN A 734 -13.54 -20.52 10.09
C ASN A 734 -14.55 -21.44 10.80
N ARG A 735 -15.85 -21.15 10.70
CA ARG A 735 -16.91 -22.00 11.25
C ARG A 735 -16.90 -23.41 10.65
N ALA A 736 -16.82 -23.53 9.32
CA ALA A 736 -16.77 -24.84 8.68
C ALA A 736 -15.49 -25.61 9.05
N VAL A 737 -14.39 -24.89 9.26
CA VAL A 737 -13.15 -25.47 9.75
C VAL A 737 -13.28 -25.95 11.19
N ASP A 738 -13.90 -25.17 12.08
CA ASP A 738 -14.15 -25.57 13.47
C ASP A 738 -15.11 -26.77 13.55
N GLU A 739 -16.09 -26.87 12.64
CA GLU A 739 -16.92 -28.07 12.49
C GLU A 739 -16.10 -29.32 12.10
N ILE A 740 -15.05 -29.17 11.28
CA ILE A 740 -14.11 -30.25 10.95
C ILE A 740 -13.25 -30.59 12.18
N CYS A 741 -12.72 -29.59 12.89
CA CYS A 741 -11.96 -29.78 14.13
C CYS A 741 -12.76 -30.57 15.17
N SER A 742 -14.01 -30.19 15.42
CA SER A 742 -14.94 -30.92 16.30
C SER A 742 -15.14 -32.37 15.86
N ALA A 743 -15.26 -32.63 14.56
CA ALA A 743 -15.43 -33.99 14.04
C ALA A 743 -14.20 -34.89 14.23
N LEU A 744 -13.02 -34.27 14.36
CA LEU A 744 -11.71 -34.93 14.44
C LEU A 744 -11.04 -34.80 15.82
N GLU A 745 -11.73 -34.26 16.82
CA GLU A 745 -11.19 -33.95 18.15
C GLU A 745 -10.52 -35.17 18.83
N HIS A 746 -10.96 -36.39 18.52
CA HIS A 746 -10.36 -37.61 19.06
C HIS A 746 -8.89 -37.80 18.68
N LEU A 747 -8.41 -37.16 17.61
CA LEU A 747 -7.02 -37.20 17.16
C LEU A 747 -6.09 -36.24 17.94
N TRP A 748 -6.67 -35.33 18.73
CA TRP A 748 -5.91 -34.32 19.47
C TRP A 748 -5.01 -34.94 20.54
N ASN A 749 -5.54 -35.91 21.32
CA ASN A 749 -4.79 -36.51 22.43
C ASN A 749 -3.52 -37.24 21.97
N ASP A 750 -3.50 -37.71 20.72
CA ASP A 750 -2.36 -38.35 20.09
C ASP A 750 -1.39 -37.35 19.42
N GLY A 751 -1.68 -36.04 19.52
CA GLY A 751 -0.91 -34.96 18.91
C GLY A 751 -0.99 -34.90 17.38
N LEU A 752 -1.97 -35.58 16.78
CA LEU A 752 -2.08 -35.73 15.33
C LEU A 752 -2.84 -34.60 14.64
N LEU A 753 -3.66 -33.84 15.38
CA LEU A 753 -4.53 -32.78 14.85
C LEU A 753 -3.96 -31.38 15.14
N LEU A 754 -3.91 -30.54 14.11
CA LEU A 754 -3.50 -29.14 14.23
C LEU A 754 -4.43 -28.20 13.47
N ARG A 755 -4.83 -27.10 14.10
CA ARG A 755 -5.61 -26.01 13.47
C ARG A 755 -4.70 -24.83 13.16
N LEU A 756 -4.56 -24.50 11.87
CA LEU A 756 -3.85 -23.30 11.41
C LEU A 756 -4.82 -22.14 11.22
N GLY A 757 -4.51 -20.96 11.74
CA GLY A 757 -5.33 -19.75 11.61
C GLY A 757 -4.77 -18.60 12.47
N SER A 758 -5.41 -17.43 12.48
CA SER A 758 -5.04 -16.37 13.41
C SER A 758 -5.43 -16.71 14.86
N LEU A 759 -4.85 -16.02 15.84
CA LEU A 759 -5.08 -16.26 17.27
C LEU A 759 -6.57 -16.29 17.68
N ASP A 760 -7.38 -15.40 17.08
CA ASP A 760 -8.82 -15.26 17.34
C ASP A 760 -9.70 -15.99 16.31
N ALA A 761 -9.16 -16.87 15.44
CA ALA A 761 -9.90 -17.49 14.32
C ALA A 761 -10.66 -18.78 14.66
N THR A 762 -10.49 -19.32 15.88
CA THR A 762 -11.07 -20.62 16.26
C THR A 762 -11.57 -20.58 17.70
N GLU A 763 -12.62 -21.34 17.97
CA GLU A 763 -13.10 -21.64 19.33
C GLU A 763 -12.35 -22.80 19.99
N HIS A 764 -11.54 -23.56 19.24
CA HIS A 764 -10.79 -24.70 19.73
C HIS A 764 -9.38 -24.30 20.18
N ASP A 765 -9.30 -23.67 21.35
CA ASP A 765 -8.06 -23.08 21.87
C ASP A 765 -6.91 -24.09 22.02
N ALA A 766 -7.23 -25.33 22.42
CA ALA A 766 -6.23 -26.37 22.66
C ALA A 766 -5.45 -26.76 21.40
N ILE A 767 -6.14 -26.83 20.25
CA ILE A 767 -5.56 -27.34 18.99
C ILE A 767 -5.00 -26.22 18.08
N SER A 768 -5.12 -24.96 18.52
CA SER A 768 -4.73 -23.78 17.76
C SER A 768 -3.22 -23.61 17.72
N PHE A 769 -2.62 -23.71 16.54
CA PHE A 769 -1.18 -23.56 16.39
C PHE A 769 -0.69 -22.14 16.72
N ALA A 770 -1.50 -21.13 16.40
CA ALA A 770 -1.20 -19.74 16.73
C ALA A 770 -1.12 -19.50 18.25
N ARG A 771 -1.92 -20.23 19.04
CA ARG A 771 -1.86 -20.15 20.51
C ARG A 771 -0.66 -20.90 21.08
N SER A 772 -0.36 -22.10 20.56
CA SER A 772 0.89 -22.79 20.88
C SER A 772 2.10 -21.89 20.63
N ALA A 773 2.12 -21.16 19.51
CA ALA A 773 3.21 -20.26 19.16
C ALA A 773 3.41 -19.09 20.14
N GLN A 774 2.41 -18.75 20.96
CA GLN A 774 2.56 -17.71 21.98
C GLN A 774 3.23 -18.21 23.26
N THR A 775 3.24 -19.52 23.51
CA THR A 775 3.64 -20.09 24.81
C THR A 775 4.80 -21.08 24.71
N GLN A 776 4.95 -21.78 23.58
CA GLN A 776 5.99 -22.77 23.36
C GLN A 776 7.24 -22.16 22.73
N ASP A 777 8.37 -22.83 22.87
CA ASP A 777 9.58 -22.49 22.12
C ASP A 777 9.52 -23.00 20.67
N PHE A 778 10.45 -22.56 19.83
CA PHE A 778 10.47 -22.92 18.42
C PHE A 778 10.74 -24.40 18.16
N ALA A 779 11.51 -25.07 19.02
CA ALA A 779 11.83 -26.48 18.86
C ALA A 779 10.59 -27.34 19.14
N ASP A 780 9.83 -26.99 20.17
CA ASP A 780 8.55 -27.60 20.49
C ASP A 780 7.51 -27.36 19.40
N LEU A 781 7.42 -26.14 18.85
CA LEU A 781 6.52 -25.86 17.71
C LEU A 781 6.88 -26.66 16.47
N ALA A 782 8.18 -26.79 16.16
CA ALA A 782 8.64 -27.60 15.05
C ALA A 782 8.31 -29.09 15.27
N SER A 783 8.49 -29.57 16.50
CA SER A 783 8.13 -30.94 16.92
C SER A 783 6.62 -31.18 16.82
N GLN A 784 5.80 -30.23 17.26
CA GLN A 784 4.33 -30.29 17.13
C GLN A 784 3.91 -30.35 15.67
N LEU A 785 4.49 -29.51 14.81
CA LEU A 785 4.20 -29.51 13.37
C LEU A 785 4.62 -30.83 12.70
N GLN A 786 5.75 -31.42 13.10
CA GLN A 786 6.21 -32.73 12.58
C GLN A 786 5.35 -33.90 13.06
N ARG A 787 4.80 -33.82 14.27
CA ARG A 787 3.89 -34.83 14.83
C ARG A 787 2.50 -34.75 14.24
N ALA A 788 2.05 -33.54 13.88
CA ALA A 788 0.74 -33.33 13.28
C ALA A 788 0.65 -34.08 11.93
N ARG A 789 -0.40 -34.87 11.78
CA ARG A 789 -0.71 -35.63 10.55
C ARG A 789 -2.01 -35.17 9.90
N VAL A 790 -2.83 -34.43 10.62
CA VAL A 790 -4.03 -33.78 10.10
C VAL A 790 -3.96 -32.30 10.40
N ILE A 791 -3.86 -31.51 9.34
CA ILE A 791 -3.85 -30.06 9.40
C ILE A 791 -5.21 -29.57 8.92
N VAL A 792 -5.86 -28.71 9.70
CA VAL A 792 -7.14 -28.10 9.34
C VAL A 792 -6.98 -26.58 9.22
N ALA A 793 -7.38 -26.03 8.08
CA ALA A 793 -7.20 -24.61 7.75
C ALA A 793 -8.36 -24.07 6.90
N THR A 794 -8.48 -22.75 6.82
CA THR A 794 -9.41 -22.08 5.90
C THR A 794 -8.91 -22.07 4.47
#